data_AF-A0A803LRH4-F1
#
_entry.id   AF-A0A803LRH4-F1
#
_cell.length_a   1.000
_cell.length_b   1.000
_cell.length_c   1.000
_cell.angle_alpha   90.00
_cell.angle_beta   90.00
_cell.angle_gamma   90.00
#
_symmetry.space_group_name_H-M   'P 1'
#
loop_
_entity.id
_entity.type
_entity.pdbx_description
1 polymer ?
#
loop_
_entity_poly.entity_id
_entity_poly.type
_entity_poly.pdbx_seq_one_letter_code
_entity_poly.pdbx_strand_id
1 'polypeptide(L)'
;MVPSVEYVIAVLSILEFGGVFLPLDPSWPKDRILSIISSSNVDIIIGCSNIDKISSTHLVDESHWLVNCCKFHVLCIDFDGVLEQKCGKLDLGWTCESGKLRNFSYLMYTSGSTGKPKGVCGTEEGVLNRFLWMQEFYPLKEDDVLLFKTSISFVDHLQEFLAPMLAGCTLVVPPFHELKGNFFGLVDFLYDYSITRITAVPSLMRALLPALEGRYSEQVMSSLKLLVLSGEVFPISLWEMLSRILPKASTILNIYGSTEVSGDCTYFDCKWLPEMLKSEMLSSVPIGKPISNCGVRLSEKDGSCDEGEICVTGVCLSRGYYIDGNIMPLDYEGLREESVSDHGCQSSKLYYRTGDFARRLPSGDLVFCGREDRTIKVNGQRIALEEVEDTLRGHIDIVDAAVISCNEQEGYAFLKAVLVLKDKGKSSQILAAVKSWMVDRLPSVMIPKEFCCTETLPMSSTGKVDYMLLPRFFSPVDGSNKSHVKLGKTLDHIKEAFCNSLGVAEIGNDDDFFAMGGDSIIAAHVAHNLGIDMRLLYMFQSPLELQKALVEKEGLFEVDHQVKWETLPKAQKVDSPPSSNSGLVKPRKHGETTWTDTDEQRKPKHLKVVSDLYSNLKGVTSLSSILWESHSMPGECAISRCNKVTYNSNCDLKIKWPTQEFELPSNRKGSLREIWKVSLESCVDASPLVTFKDNQILIFIGSHSHKFLCVNAKSGSIRWEIKLKGRVECSAMIDGDFSQVVVGCYEGNVYFVDMMKGIINWTFQTGGEVKSQPTIDKCRNLIWCGSHDHNLYALDYRNYHCVYQFPCTGSIFGSPAIDEARDMLYLGTTNGNLTAIMLKASAFSVAWQLELKAPIFGSLSISSDGHVLCCLVNGDVLSLNSKGSIVWRVKTDGPIFAGPCISKALGFQALVCSRNGNVYSFELEKGRILWKYNVGGPITSSAFVDENIKLISDPSVPSERLVCICSSSGRIILLQVSCATAEDNIAEEGVEKFAEIDLQGDVFSSPVMVGGRIFVGCRDDYLHCIVVEDLKHSG
;
A
#
# COMPACT_ATOMS: atom_id res chain seq x y z
N MET A 1 2.47 -18.10 -15.73
CA MET A 1 2.88 -16.87 -15.00
C MET A 1 1.61 -16.08 -14.66
N VAL A 2 1.67 -15.05 -13.82
CA VAL A 2 0.59 -14.04 -13.72
C VAL A 2 0.85 -12.89 -14.71
N PRO A 3 -0.10 -11.97 -14.97
CA PRO A 3 0.18 -10.66 -15.58
C PRO A 3 1.34 -9.96 -14.88
N SER A 4 2.46 -9.83 -15.60
CA SER A 4 3.72 -9.24 -15.12
C SER A 4 4.59 -8.84 -16.31
N VAL A 5 5.72 -8.15 -16.07
CA VAL A 5 6.65 -7.75 -17.14
C VAL A 5 7.31 -8.98 -17.78
N GLU A 6 7.63 -10.00 -16.98
CA GLU A 6 8.22 -11.27 -17.43
C GLU A 6 7.28 -12.05 -18.35
N TYR A 7 5.97 -12.01 -18.08
CA TYR A 7 4.97 -12.60 -18.97
C TYR A 7 4.94 -11.92 -20.33
N VAL A 8 4.99 -10.59 -20.37
CA VAL A 8 5.03 -9.83 -21.64
C VAL A 8 6.31 -10.14 -22.41
N ILE A 9 7.47 -10.17 -21.75
CA ILE A 9 8.74 -10.56 -22.38
C ILE A 9 8.64 -11.98 -22.95
N ALA A 10 8.14 -12.95 -22.17
CA ALA A 10 8.01 -14.34 -22.63
C ALA A 10 7.08 -14.48 -23.86
N VAL A 11 5.94 -13.78 -23.88
CA VAL A 11 5.02 -13.80 -25.03
C VAL A 11 5.67 -13.18 -26.27
N LEU A 12 6.33 -12.02 -26.13
CA LEU A 12 7.05 -11.39 -27.24
C LEU A 12 8.18 -12.29 -27.78
N SER A 13 8.97 -12.92 -26.90
CA SER A 13 10.04 -13.84 -27.31
C SER A 13 9.51 -15.06 -28.10
N ILE A 14 8.35 -15.61 -27.71
CA ILE A 14 7.70 -16.69 -28.48
C ILE A 14 7.25 -16.18 -29.85
N LEU A 15 6.68 -14.97 -29.93
CA LEU A 15 6.19 -14.39 -31.18
C LEU A 15 7.32 -13.97 -32.13
N GLU A 16 8.47 -13.50 -31.61
CA GLU A 16 9.68 -13.20 -32.39
C GLU A 16 10.31 -14.48 -32.97
N PHE A 17 10.31 -15.58 -32.19
CA PHE A 17 10.80 -16.89 -32.61
C PHE A 17 9.85 -17.63 -33.59
N GLY A 18 8.68 -17.06 -33.92
CA GLY A 18 7.71 -17.69 -34.81
C GLY A 18 6.87 -18.81 -34.17
N GLY A 19 6.89 -18.91 -32.84
CA GLY A 19 6.11 -19.88 -32.08
C GLY A 19 4.65 -19.46 -31.85
N VAL A 20 3.94 -20.32 -31.12
CA VAL A 20 2.57 -20.09 -30.63
C VAL A 20 2.62 -20.10 -29.10
N PHE A 21 2.01 -19.10 -28.44
CA PHE A 21 1.94 -19.08 -26.98
C PHE A 21 0.59 -19.59 -26.46
N LEU A 22 0.63 -20.22 -25.29
CA LEU A 22 -0.52 -20.77 -24.56
C LEU A 22 -0.51 -20.21 -23.13
N PRO A 23 -1.36 -19.21 -22.79
CA PRO A 23 -1.48 -18.76 -21.41
C PRO A 23 -2.02 -19.87 -20.51
N LEU A 24 -1.25 -20.21 -19.48
CA LEU A 24 -1.64 -21.11 -18.39
C LEU A 24 -1.77 -20.29 -17.10
N ASP A 25 -3.01 -20.00 -16.71
CA ASP A 25 -3.29 -19.23 -15.49
C ASP A 25 -2.96 -20.08 -14.24
N PRO A 26 -2.07 -19.60 -13.35
CA PRO A 26 -1.61 -20.37 -12.20
C PRO A 26 -2.68 -20.57 -11.12
N SER A 27 -3.87 -19.97 -11.28
CA SER A 27 -5.03 -20.19 -10.40
C SER A 27 -6.04 -21.20 -10.95
N TRP A 28 -5.77 -21.86 -12.08
CA TRP A 28 -6.51 -23.05 -12.50
C TRP A 28 -6.09 -24.30 -11.69
N PRO A 29 -7.00 -25.29 -11.48
CA PRO A 29 -6.63 -26.55 -10.84
C PRO A 29 -5.56 -27.32 -11.61
N LYS A 30 -4.69 -28.03 -10.90
CA LYS A 30 -3.53 -28.75 -11.46
C LYS A 30 -3.93 -29.72 -12.57
N ASP A 31 -4.99 -30.49 -12.37
CA ASP A 31 -5.50 -31.46 -13.34
C ASP A 31 -6.01 -30.79 -14.63
N ARG A 32 -6.60 -29.58 -14.52
CA ARG A 32 -7.02 -28.77 -15.69
C ARG A 32 -5.80 -28.31 -16.50
N ILE A 33 -4.76 -27.83 -15.83
CA ILE A 33 -3.49 -27.43 -16.46
C ILE A 33 -2.84 -28.63 -17.16
N LEU A 34 -2.72 -29.79 -16.50
CA LEU A 34 -2.16 -31.01 -17.09
C LEU A 34 -2.98 -31.49 -18.30
N SER A 35 -4.32 -31.46 -18.22
CA SER A 35 -5.20 -31.81 -19.32
C SER A 35 -5.02 -30.88 -20.54
N ILE A 36 -4.94 -29.57 -20.31
CA ILE A 36 -4.68 -28.57 -21.36
C ILE A 36 -3.31 -28.81 -22.02
N ILE A 37 -2.24 -28.97 -21.25
CA ILE A 37 -0.88 -29.25 -21.77
C ILE A 37 -0.88 -30.53 -22.62
N SER A 38 -1.52 -31.60 -22.12
CA SER A 38 -1.56 -32.91 -22.79
C SER A 38 -2.31 -32.90 -24.13
N SER A 39 -3.34 -32.06 -24.28
CA SER A 39 -4.10 -31.90 -25.53
C SER A 39 -3.52 -30.86 -26.48
N SER A 40 -2.67 -29.95 -25.98
CA SER A 40 -1.99 -28.90 -26.75
C SER A 40 -0.70 -29.35 -27.46
N ASN A 41 -0.12 -30.50 -27.08
CA ASN A 41 1.21 -30.95 -27.54
C ASN A 41 2.28 -29.84 -27.36
N VAL A 42 2.45 -29.37 -26.12
CA VAL A 42 3.36 -28.26 -25.79
C VAL A 42 4.83 -28.70 -25.87
N ASP A 43 5.64 -28.03 -26.70
CA ASP A 43 7.08 -28.28 -26.80
C ASP A 43 7.87 -27.83 -25.56
N ILE A 44 7.61 -26.61 -25.08
CA ILE A 44 8.30 -25.95 -23.96
C ILE A 44 7.30 -25.22 -23.07
N ILE A 45 7.41 -25.39 -21.76
CA ILE A 45 6.66 -24.64 -20.74
C ILE A 45 7.58 -23.57 -20.15
N ILE A 46 7.24 -22.28 -20.30
CA ILE A 46 8.04 -21.18 -19.73
C ILE A 46 7.48 -20.76 -18.36
N GLY A 47 8.36 -20.75 -17.35
CA GLY A 47 8.10 -20.28 -16.00
C GLY A 47 9.01 -19.10 -15.61
N CYS A 48 8.68 -18.41 -14.53
CA CYS A 48 9.55 -17.40 -13.91
C CYS A 48 9.94 -17.90 -12.51
N SER A 49 11.23 -17.94 -12.20
CA SER A 49 11.74 -18.45 -10.92
C SER A 49 11.78 -17.35 -9.85
N ASN A 50 10.60 -16.81 -9.53
CA ASN A 50 10.34 -16.06 -8.29
C ASN A 50 9.41 -16.82 -7.32
N ILE A 51 9.29 -18.14 -7.53
CA ILE A 51 8.76 -19.09 -6.55
C ILE A 51 9.96 -19.54 -5.70
N ASP A 52 9.92 -19.24 -4.40
CA ASP A 52 10.80 -19.70 -3.32
C ASP A 52 12.27 -20.02 -3.70
N LYS A 53 13.19 -19.07 -3.44
CA LYS A 53 14.63 -19.21 -3.77
C LYS A 53 15.34 -20.33 -3.00
N ILE A 54 15.21 -21.56 -3.49
CA ILE A 54 16.04 -22.72 -3.17
C ILE A 54 16.97 -23.03 -4.36
N SER A 55 18.27 -23.00 -4.08
CA SER A 55 19.41 -23.45 -4.89
C SER A 55 19.50 -23.11 -6.39
N SER A 56 20.39 -22.14 -6.68
CA SER A 56 21.46 -22.24 -7.69
C SER A 56 21.23 -22.97 -9.05
N THR A 57 21.11 -22.18 -10.11
CA THR A 57 21.65 -22.41 -11.47
C THR A 57 21.29 -23.70 -12.24
N HIS A 58 20.52 -23.49 -13.32
CA HIS A 58 20.30 -24.39 -14.48
C HIS A 58 19.62 -25.74 -14.21
N LEU A 59 18.46 -25.90 -14.85
CA LEU A 59 17.41 -26.89 -14.53
C LEU A 59 16.66 -26.55 -13.24
N VAL A 60 15.37 -26.90 -13.20
CA VAL A 60 14.49 -26.62 -12.07
C VAL A 60 14.75 -27.67 -10.98
N ASP A 61 14.67 -27.25 -9.71
CA ASP A 61 14.66 -28.16 -8.57
C ASP A 61 13.64 -29.30 -8.77
N GLU A 62 14.02 -30.53 -8.41
CA GLU A 62 13.23 -31.76 -8.61
C GLU A 62 11.96 -31.79 -7.74
N SER A 63 11.65 -30.72 -7.01
CA SER A 63 10.43 -30.55 -6.21
C SER A 63 9.22 -30.03 -7.01
N HIS A 64 9.42 -29.28 -8.10
CA HIS A 64 8.32 -28.54 -8.73
C HIS A 64 7.31 -29.49 -9.41
N TRP A 65 6.03 -29.36 -9.06
CA TRP A 65 5.00 -30.36 -9.44
C TRP A 65 4.82 -30.52 -10.96
N LEU A 66 4.96 -29.46 -11.75
CA LEU A 66 4.91 -29.56 -13.22
C LEU A 66 6.11 -30.31 -13.81
N VAL A 67 7.26 -30.34 -13.13
CA VAL A 67 8.43 -31.12 -13.57
C VAL A 67 8.21 -32.60 -13.23
N ASN A 68 7.72 -32.90 -12.02
CA ASN A 68 7.42 -34.27 -11.58
C ASN A 68 6.26 -34.94 -12.33
N CYS A 69 5.26 -34.17 -12.76
CA CYS A 69 4.08 -34.70 -13.44
C CYS A 69 4.18 -34.78 -14.97
N CYS A 70 5.27 -34.30 -15.60
CA CYS A 70 5.35 -34.14 -17.06
C CYS A 70 6.66 -34.63 -17.68
N LYS A 71 6.58 -35.02 -18.96
CA LYS A 71 7.75 -35.27 -19.82
C LYS A 71 8.06 -34.07 -20.72
N PHE A 72 7.69 -32.86 -20.31
CA PHE A 72 7.80 -31.63 -21.08
C PHE A 72 8.97 -30.78 -20.57
N HIS A 73 9.64 -30.05 -21.46
CA HIS A 73 10.76 -29.20 -21.08
C HIS A 73 10.25 -27.93 -20.38
N VAL A 74 10.56 -27.78 -19.10
CA VAL A 74 10.26 -26.56 -18.32
C VAL A 74 11.47 -25.63 -18.33
N LEU A 75 11.31 -24.45 -18.92
CA LEU A 75 12.29 -23.37 -18.90
C LEU A 75 11.87 -22.34 -17.85
N CYS A 76 12.49 -22.38 -16.67
CA CYS A 76 12.39 -21.27 -15.73
C CYS A 76 13.40 -20.18 -16.11
N ILE A 77 12.92 -18.96 -16.28
CA ILE A 77 13.75 -17.77 -16.50
C ILE A 77 13.91 -17.05 -15.16
N ASP A 78 15.16 -16.81 -14.78
CA ASP A 78 15.56 -15.90 -13.70
C ASP A 78 15.96 -14.56 -14.35
N PHE A 79 15.22 -13.49 -14.01
CA PHE A 79 15.47 -12.17 -14.56
C PHE A 79 16.44 -11.33 -13.71
N ASP A 80 16.71 -11.71 -12.45
CA ASP A 80 17.74 -11.05 -11.63
C ASP A 80 19.12 -11.28 -12.25
N GLY A 81 19.45 -12.56 -12.54
CA GLY A 81 20.74 -12.96 -13.10
C GLY A 81 21.00 -12.47 -14.54
N VAL A 82 19.96 -12.10 -15.29
CA VAL A 82 20.10 -11.53 -16.63
C VAL A 82 20.58 -10.07 -16.60
N LEU A 83 20.24 -9.32 -15.55
CA LEU A 83 20.63 -7.91 -15.41
C LEU A 83 22.12 -7.69 -15.13
N GLU A 84 22.83 -8.68 -14.58
CA GLU A 84 24.29 -8.61 -14.40
C GLU A 84 25.08 -8.81 -15.71
N GLN A 85 24.48 -9.44 -16.73
CA GLN A 85 25.10 -9.48 -18.04
C GLN A 85 25.02 -8.10 -18.70
N LYS A 86 26.18 -7.47 -18.88
CA LYS A 86 26.35 -6.33 -19.79
C LYS A 86 26.14 -6.77 -21.24
N CYS A 87 24.87 -6.93 -21.63
CA CYS A 87 24.45 -6.66 -23.00
C CYS A 87 25.01 -5.29 -23.38
N GLY A 88 25.95 -5.28 -24.33
CA GLY A 88 26.46 -4.04 -24.91
C GLY A 88 25.40 -3.40 -25.81
N LYS A 89 25.84 -2.63 -26.81
CA LYS A 89 25.04 -2.51 -28.03
C LYS A 89 25.06 -3.84 -28.78
N LEU A 90 24.22 -4.78 -28.34
CA LEU A 90 23.64 -5.76 -29.24
C LEU A 90 22.92 -4.96 -30.31
N ASP A 91 23.30 -5.20 -31.56
CA ASP A 91 22.61 -4.63 -32.71
C ASP A 91 21.31 -5.42 -32.88
N LEU A 92 20.26 -4.99 -32.16
CA LEU A 92 18.97 -5.70 -32.05
C LEU A 92 18.14 -5.69 -33.34
N GLY A 93 18.80 -5.55 -34.50
CA GLY A 93 18.34 -6.11 -35.77
C GLY A 93 18.43 -7.63 -35.79
N TRP A 94 17.95 -8.32 -34.74
CA TRP A 94 17.63 -9.73 -34.85
C TRP A 94 16.42 -9.82 -35.77
N THR A 95 16.66 -10.12 -37.05
CA THR A 95 15.58 -10.39 -38.00
C THR A 95 14.70 -11.50 -37.45
N CYS A 96 13.39 -11.28 -37.32
CA CYS A 96 12.44 -12.35 -36.97
C CYS A 96 12.68 -13.54 -37.91
N GLU A 97 13.28 -14.62 -37.38
CA GLU A 97 13.86 -15.64 -38.26
C GLU A 97 12.74 -16.42 -38.94
N SER A 98 12.70 -16.28 -40.27
CA SER A 98 11.64 -16.76 -41.17
C SER A 98 10.36 -15.91 -41.15
N GLY A 99 10.14 -15.21 -42.27
CA GLY A 99 8.82 -14.76 -42.71
C GLY A 99 7.90 -15.92 -43.15
N LYS A 100 7.85 -17.00 -42.36
CA LYS A 100 6.82 -18.04 -42.48
C LYS A 100 5.52 -17.46 -41.98
N LEU A 101 4.46 -17.57 -42.79
CA LEU A 101 3.10 -17.40 -42.28
C LEU A 101 2.84 -18.47 -41.21
N ARG A 102 2.76 -18.05 -39.95
CA ARG A 102 2.21 -18.88 -38.87
C ARG A 102 0.69 -18.95 -39.06
N ASN A 103 0.12 -20.14 -38.92
CA ASN A 103 -1.31 -20.34 -39.19
C ASN A 103 -2.18 -19.61 -38.15
N PHE A 104 -1.74 -19.65 -36.89
CA PHE A 104 -2.27 -18.97 -35.71
C PHE A 104 -1.07 -18.59 -34.81
N SER A 105 -1.28 -17.73 -33.81
CA SER A 105 -0.21 -17.23 -32.92
C SER A 105 -0.46 -17.49 -31.43
N TYR A 106 -1.70 -17.80 -31.05
CA TYR A 106 -2.02 -18.15 -29.66
C TYR A 106 -3.12 -19.21 -29.53
N LEU A 107 -3.12 -19.91 -28.39
CA LEU A 107 -4.17 -20.84 -27.97
C LEU A 107 -4.86 -20.33 -26.71
N MET A 108 -6.11 -19.88 -26.82
CA MET A 108 -6.93 -19.45 -25.68
C MET A 108 -7.96 -20.52 -25.33
N TYR A 109 -7.86 -21.13 -24.16
CA TYR A 109 -8.77 -22.21 -23.74
C TYR A 109 -10.06 -21.68 -23.11
N THR A 110 -11.21 -22.06 -23.68
CA THR A 110 -12.55 -21.67 -23.21
C THR A 110 -13.33 -22.87 -22.65
N SER A 111 -14.37 -22.60 -21.84
CA SER A 111 -15.33 -23.62 -21.37
C SER A 111 -16.05 -24.28 -22.54
N GLY A 112 -16.11 -25.61 -22.57
CA GLY A 112 -16.71 -26.33 -23.69
C GLY A 112 -18.04 -26.98 -23.34
N SER A 113 -19.04 -26.79 -24.19
CA SER A 113 -20.36 -27.45 -24.18
C SER A 113 -20.35 -29.00 -24.26
N THR A 114 -19.16 -29.61 -24.22
CA THR A 114 -18.90 -31.05 -24.26
C THR A 114 -18.13 -31.51 -23.00
N GLY A 115 -18.24 -30.78 -21.89
CA GLY A 115 -17.59 -31.08 -20.61
C GLY A 115 -16.05 -31.02 -20.62
N LYS A 116 -15.44 -30.44 -21.66
CA LYS A 116 -13.99 -30.33 -21.83
C LYS A 116 -13.59 -28.95 -22.37
N PRO A 117 -12.49 -28.35 -21.88
CA PRO A 117 -11.96 -27.10 -22.41
C PRO A 117 -11.58 -27.19 -23.89
N LYS A 118 -11.80 -26.11 -24.66
CA LYS A 118 -11.48 -26.02 -26.10
C LYS A 118 -10.46 -24.91 -26.36
N GLY A 119 -9.33 -25.22 -27.00
CA GLY A 119 -8.29 -24.23 -27.32
C GLY A 119 -8.59 -23.48 -28.62
N VAL A 120 -8.82 -22.18 -28.58
CA VAL A 120 -9.10 -21.35 -29.76
C VAL A 120 -7.81 -20.90 -30.44
N CYS A 121 -7.66 -21.19 -31.74
CA CYS A 121 -6.49 -20.87 -32.57
C CYS A 121 -6.53 -19.42 -33.08
N GLY A 122 -6.17 -18.46 -32.23
CA GLY A 122 -6.26 -17.03 -32.56
C GLY A 122 -5.15 -16.51 -33.47
N THR A 123 -5.44 -15.45 -34.22
CA THR A 123 -4.58 -14.95 -35.31
C THR A 123 -3.99 -13.57 -35.00
N GLU A 124 -2.79 -13.31 -35.54
CA GLU A 124 -2.15 -11.99 -35.50
C GLU A 124 -2.96 -10.96 -36.29
N GLU A 125 -3.54 -11.39 -37.41
CA GLU A 125 -4.40 -10.59 -38.29
C GLU A 125 -5.64 -10.06 -37.54
N GLY A 126 -6.31 -10.91 -36.75
CA GLY A 126 -7.49 -10.52 -35.97
C GLY A 126 -7.18 -9.55 -34.83
N VAL A 127 -6.10 -9.80 -34.07
CA VAL A 127 -5.65 -8.92 -32.98
C VAL A 127 -5.10 -7.59 -33.53
N LEU A 128 -4.33 -7.62 -34.63
CA LEU A 128 -3.85 -6.41 -35.28
C LEU A 128 -5.01 -5.58 -35.84
N ASN A 129 -6.03 -6.21 -36.41
CA ASN A 129 -7.24 -5.51 -36.85
C ASN A 129 -8.00 -4.83 -35.69
N ARG A 130 -8.15 -5.53 -34.55
CA ARG A 130 -8.73 -4.97 -33.31
C ARG A 130 -7.95 -3.73 -32.84
N PHE A 131 -6.61 -3.81 -32.84
CA PHE A 131 -5.74 -2.67 -32.52
C PHE A 131 -5.87 -1.52 -33.54
N LEU A 132 -5.77 -1.79 -34.84
CA LEU A 132 -5.82 -0.77 -35.89
C LEU A 132 -7.16 -0.03 -35.91
N TRP A 133 -8.29 -0.74 -35.75
CA TRP A 133 -9.60 -0.11 -35.58
C TRP A 133 -9.65 0.79 -34.34
N MET A 134 -9.16 0.32 -33.19
CA MET A 134 -9.14 1.14 -31.98
C MET A 134 -8.24 2.37 -32.14
N GLN A 135 -7.13 2.25 -32.87
CA GLN A 135 -6.22 3.35 -33.18
C GLN A 135 -6.79 4.34 -34.22
N GLU A 136 -7.65 3.88 -35.13
CA GLU A 136 -8.35 4.71 -36.12
C GLU A 136 -9.42 5.60 -35.45
N PHE A 137 -10.29 5.01 -34.62
CA PHE A 137 -11.43 5.71 -34.04
C PHE A 137 -11.15 6.36 -32.67
N TYR A 138 -10.19 5.81 -31.91
CA TYR A 138 -9.84 6.26 -30.56
C TYR A 138 -8.30 6.31 -30.39
N PRO A 139 -7.57 7.09 -31.22
CA PRO A 139 -6.10 7.02 -31.32
C PRO A 139 -5.37 7.21 -29.98
N LEU A 140 -4.48 6.27 -29.67
CA LEU A 140 -3.47 6.34 -28.61
C LEU A 140 -2.45 7.43 -28.88
N LYS A 141 -1.91 8.01 -27.80
CA LYS A 141 -0.93 9.11 -27.81
C LYS A 141 0.24 8.84 -26.85
N GLU A 142 1.36 9.53 -27.05
CA GLU A 142 2.55 9.40 -26.18
C GLU A 142 2.32 9.80 -24.70
N ASP A 143 1.23 10.53 -24.42
CA ASP A 143 0.76 10.92 -23.08
C ASP A 143 -0.37 10.02 -22.53
N ASP A 144 -0.73 8.94 -23.24
CA ASP A 144 -1.64 7.93 -22.71
C ASP A 144 -0.88 6.93 -21.83
N VAL A 145 -1.43 6.69 -20.64
CA VAL A 145 -1.02 5.64 -19.71
C VAL A 145 -2.11 4.56 -19.70
N LEU A 146 -1.72 3.29 -19.85
CA LEU A 146 -2.57 2.11 -19.91
C LEU A 146 -2.22 1.12 -18.80
N LEU A 147 -3.14 0.20 -18.49
CA LEU A 147 -3.06 -0.69 -17.34
C LEU A 147 -3.24 -2.17 -17.75
N PHE A 148 -2.25 -3.02 -17.45
CA PHE A 148 -2.29 -4.46 -17.72
C PHE A 148 -2.72 -5.26 -16.49
N LYS A 149 -4.04 -5.38 -16.30
CA LYS A 149 -4.70 -5.90 -15.09
C LYS A 149 -5.63 -7.09 -15.35
N THR A 150 -5.90 -7.44 -16.59
CA THR A 150 -6.75 -8.58 -16.97
C THR A 150 -5.98 -9.89 -16.87
N SER A 151 -6.59 -10.95 -16.33
CA SER A 151 -5.99 -12.29 -16.27
C SER A 151 -5.66 -12.79 -17.68
N ILE A 152 -4.54 -13.51 -17.79
CA ILE A 152 -4.10 -14.14 -19.04
C ILE A 152 -5.08 -15.20 -19.59
N SER A 153 -6.07 -15.61 -18.79
CA SER A 153 -7.21 -16.45 -19.21
C SER A 153 -8.12 -15.79 -20.25
N PHE A 154 -8.11 -14.45 -20.37
CA PHE A 154 -9.02 -13.69 -21.23
C PHE A 154 -8.28 -13.11 -22.44
N VAL A 155 -8.93 -13.11 -23.60
CA VAL A 155 -8.35 -12.57 -24.85
C VAL A 155 -8.06 -11.06 -24.78
N ASP A 156 -8.75 -10.33 -23.91
CA ASP A 156 -8.56 -8.87 -23.71
C ASP A 156 -7.23 -8.50 -23.05
N HIS A 157 -6.59 -9.45 -22.37
CA HIS A 157 -5.24 -9.24 -21.84
C HIS A 157 -4.23 -8.93 -22.96
N LEU A 158 -4.46 -9.45 -24.18
CA LEU A 158 -3.63 -9.15 -25.35
C LEU A 158 -3.73 -7.68 -25.74
N GLN A 159 -4.94 -7.11 -25.74
CA GLN A 159 -5.17 -5.71 -26.08
C GLN A 159 -4.54 -4.79 -25.02
N GLU A 160 -4.59 -5.15 -23.74
CA GLU A 160 -4.03 -4.33 -22.65
C GLU A 160 -2.51 -4.14 -22.76
N PHE A 161 -1.71 -5.15 -23.14
CA PHE A 161 -0.25 -5.00 -23.26
C PHE A 161 0.26 -4.74 -24.69
N LEU A 162 -0.39 -5.27 -25.75
CA LEU A 162 0.06 -5.02 -27.13
C LEU A 162 -0.24 -3.60 -27.58
N ALA A 163 -1.40 -3.04 -27.22
CA ALA A 163 -1.78 -1.69 -27.66
C ALA A 163 -0.79 -0.58 -27.22
N PRO A 164 -0.33 -0.49 -25.96
CA PRO A 164 0.66 0.50 -25.58
C PRO A 164 2.02 0.26 -26.25
N MET A 165 2.41 -1.00 -26.47
CA MET A 165 3.67 -1.33 -27.14
C MET A 165 3.68 -0.94 -28.62
N LEU A 166 2.58 -1.20 -29.34
CA LEU A 166 2.40 -0.81 -30.74
C LEU A 166 2.25 0.71 -30.93
N ALA A 167 1.82 1.44 -29.91
CA ALA A 167 1.62 2.90 -29.94
C ALA A 167 2.75 3.73 -29.27
N GLY A 168 3.70 3.10 -28.56
CA GLY A 168 4.76 3.80 -27.82
C GLY A 168 4.28 4.47 -26.51
N CYS A 169 3.16 4.02 -25.95
CA CYS A 169 2.54 4.53 -24.73
C CYS A 169 3.15 3.91 -23.46
N THR A 170 2.92 4.53 -22.30
CA THR A 170 3.30 3.94 -21.02
C THR A 170 2.33 2.81 -20.68
N LEU A 171 2.84 1.58 -20.58
CA LEU A 171 2.14 0.49 -19.93
C LEU A 171 2.53 0.45 -18.45
N VAL A 172 1.57 0.77 -17.57
CA VAL A 172 1.65 0.33 -16.19
C VAL A 172 1.25 -1.13 -16.19
N VAL A 173 2.23 -1.99 -15.98
CA VAL A 173 1.99 -3.29 -15.38
C VAL A 173 1.89 -3.03 -13.86
N PRO A 174 0.78 -3.49 -13.14
CA PRO A 174 0.30 -4.90 -10.47
C PRO A 174 0.96 -6.25 -9.84
N PRO A 175 1.03 -6.34 -8.50
CA PRO A 175 1.13 -7.65 -7.87
C PRO A 175 -0.22 -8.32 -8.14
N PHE A 176 -0.28 -9.18 -9.16
CA PHE A 176 -1.56 -9.71 -9.64
C PHE A 176 -2.32 -10.50 -8.57
N HIS A 177 -1.58 -11.10 -7.64
CA HIS A 177 -2.09 -11.77 -6.45
C HIS A 177 -2.89 -10.85 -5.52
N GLU A 178 -2.69 -9.54 -5.62
CA GLU A 178 -3.10 -8.57 -4.63
C GLU A 178 -4.20 -7.64 -5.12
N LEU A 179 -4.17 -7.20 -6.38
CA LEU A 179 -5.38 -6.71 -7.03
C LEU A 179 -6.51 -7.76 -6.94
N LYS A 180 -6.15 -9.05 -6.97
CA LYS A 180 -7.08 -10.18 -6.75
C LYS A 180 -7.52 -10.36 -5.28
N GLY A 181 -6.76 -9.85 -4.31
CA GLY A 181 -7.10 -9.87 -2.88
C GLY A 181 -7.85 -8.63 -2.39
N ASN A 182 -7.59 -7.47 -3.00
CA ASN A 182 -8.27 -6.20 -2.77
C ASN A 182 -8.45 -5.47 -4.11
N PHE A 183 -9.57 -5.71 -4.78
CA PHE A 183 -9.80 -5.13 -6.10
C PHE A 183 -10.06 -3.61 -6.06
N PHE A 184 -10.38 -3.04 -4.90
CA PHE A 184 -10.51 -1.59 -4.72
C PHE A 184 -9.18 -0.84 -4.85
N GLY A 185 -8.04 -1.53 -4.65
CA GLY A 185 -6.72 -0.99 -4.98
C GLY A 185 -6.58 -0.56 -6.45
N LEU A 186 -7.46 -1.04 -7.35
CA LEU A 186 -7.53 -0.51 -8.72
C LEU A 186 -7.79 1.00 -8.75
N VAL A 187 -8.57 1.54 -7.80
CA VAL A 187 -8.85 3.00 -7.73
C VAL A 187 -7.58 3.78 -7.36
N ASP A 188 -6.70 3.20 -6.54
CA ASP A 188 -5.38 3.76 -6.26
C ASP A 188 -4.49 3.74 -7.51
N PHE A 189 -4.43 2.61 -8.23
CA PHE A 189 -3.66 2.55 -9.48
C PHE A 189 -4.19 3.50 -10.56
N LEU A 190 -5.51 3.69 -10.68
CA LEU A 190 -6.11 4.69 -11.58
C LEU A 190 -5.66 6.12 -11.22
N TYR A 191 -5.51 6.42 -9.94
CA TYR A 191 -5.14 7.73 -9.39
C TYR A 191 -3.62 7.98 -9.44
N ASP A 192 -2.81 7.17 -8.75
CA ASP A 192 -1.37 7.36 -8.57
C ASP A 192 -0.61 7.39 -9.90
N TYR A 193 -1.02 6.54 -10.85
CA TYR A 193 -0.43 6.47 -12.18
C TYR A 193 -1.18 7.29 -13.24
N SER A 194 -2.23 8.03 -12.84
CA SER A 194 -3.05 8.86 -13.72
C SER A 194 -3.52 8.11 -14.99
N ILE A 195 -4.05 6.90 -14.80
CA ILE A 195 -4.39 5.98 -15.89
C ILE A 195 -5.41 6.62 -16.82
N THR A 196 -5.07 6.65 -18.11
CA THR A 196 -5.84 7.35 -19.13
C THR A 196 -6.83 6.43 -19.85
N ARG A 197 -6.60 5.11 -19.84
CA ARG A 197 -7.47 4.12 -20.47
C ARG A 197 -7.51 2.82 -19.69
N ILE A 198 -8.69 2.22 -19.59
CA ILE A 198 -8.87 0.90 -19.00
C ILE A 198 -9.95 0.10 -19.73
N THR A 199 -9.68 -1.19 -19.94
CA THR A 199 -10.69 -2.18 -20.33
C THR A 199 -11.21 -2.87 -19.08
N ALA A 200 -12.51 -3.06 -18.94
CA ALA A 200 -13.12 -3.74 -17.79
C ALA A 200 -14.36 -4.54 -18.23
N VAL A 201 -14.91 -5.31 -17.30
CA VAL A 201 -16.24 -5.93 -17.47
C VAL A 201 -17.28 -5.15 -16.63
N PRO A 202 -18.55 -5.03 -17.06
CA PRO A 202 -19.59 -4.30 -16.33
C PRO A 202 -19.71 -4.63 -14.84
N SER A 203 -19.65 -5.90 -14.45
CA SER A 203 -19.68 -6.33 -13.04
C SER A 203 -18.51 -5.76 -12.21
N LEU A 204 -17.34 -5.60 -12.82
CA LEU A 204 -16.14 -5.04 -12.20
C LEU A 204 -16.26 -3.54 -11.97
N MET A 205 -16.79 -2.79 -12.94
CA MET A 205 -17.04 -1.36 -12.76
C MET A 205 -18.17 -1.09 -11.77
N ARG A 206 -19.17 -1.98 -11.66
CA ARG A 206 -20.19 -1.94 -10.62
C ARG A 206 -19.57 -2.11 -9.23
N ALA A 207 -18.68 -3.10 -9.07
CA ALA A 207 -17.98 -3.36 -7.80
C ALA A 207 -17.16 -2.15 -7.30
N LEU A 208 -16.63 -1.33 -8.21
CA LEU A 208 -15.78 -0.18 -7.88
C LEU A 208 -16.55 1.09 -7.52
N LEU A 209 -17.87 1.15 -7.76
CA LEU A 209 -18.67 2.37 -7.59
C LEU A 209 -18.51 3.00 -6.19
N PRO A 210 -18.58 2.28 -5.05
CA PRO A 210 -18.51 2.94 -3.74
C PRO A 210 -17.17 3.60 -3.44
N ALA A 211 -16.05 3.06 -3.94
CA ALA A 211 -14.73 3.67 -3.78
C ALA A 211 -14.50 4.85 -4.75
N LEU A 212 -15.10 4.78 -5.95
CA LEU A 212 -15.13 5.90 -6.89
C LEU A 212 -15.98 7.06 -6.36
N GLU A 213 -17.11 6.76 -5.69
CA GLU A 213 -17.97 7.77 -5.06
C GLU A 213 -17.42 8.30 -3.73
N GLY A 214 -16.77 7.47 -2.92
CA GLY A 214 -16.13 7.90 -1.67
C GLY A 214 -15.01 8.94 -1.86
N ARG A 215 -14.45 9.05 -3.07
CA ARG A 215 -13.35 9.96 -3.42
C ARG A 215 -13.78 11.17 -4.26
N TYR A 216 -15.01 11.68 -4.07
CA TYR A 216 -15.61 12.83 -4.79
C TYR A 216 -14.88 14.21 -4.65
N SER A 217 -13.62 14.24 -4.18
CA SER A 217 -12.74 15.40 -4.27
C SER A 217 -12.28 15.61 -5.71
N GLU A 218 -12.26 16.85 -6.19
CA GLU A 218 -12.32 17.25 -7.62
C GLU A 218 -11.16 16.78 -8.55
N GLN A 219 -10.20 16.00 -8.05
CA GLN A 219 -8.99 15.61 -8.77
C GLN A 219 -9.01 14.18 -9.32
N VAL A 220 -9.68 13.24 -8.62
CA VAL A 220 -9.55 11.78 -8.82
C VAL A 220 -10.01 11.30 -10.20
N MET A 221 -10.81 12.08 -10.91
CA MET A 221 -11.38 11.70 -12.20
C MET A 221 -10.67 12.31 -13.42
N SER A 222 -9.78 13.28 -13.23
CA SER A 222 -9.27 14.14 -14.32
C SER A 222 -8.44 13.47 -15.43
N SER A 223 -7.92 12.24 -15.21
CA SER A 223 -7.01 11.53 -16.11
C SER A 223 -7.67 10.58 -17.11
N LEU A 224 -8.80 9.93 -16.75
CA LEU A 224 -9.34 8.81 -17.51
C LEU A 224 -10.05 9.28 -18.79
N LYS A 225 -9.39 9.14 -19.94
CA LYS A 225 -9.89 9.54 -21.28
C LYS A 225 -10.87 8.51 -21.86
N LEU A 226 -10.65 7.21 -21.62
CA LEU A 226 -11.41 6.11 -22.22
C LEU A 226 -11.68 4.96 -21.23
N LEU A 227 -12.96 4.66 -20.99
CA LEU A 227 -13.41 3.42 -20.36
C LEU A 227 -13.96 2.48 -21.45
N VAL A 228 -13.38 1.30 -21.57
CA VAL A 228 -13.86 0.23 -22.45
C VAL A 228 -14.53 -0.84 -21.60
N LEU A 229 -15.76 -1.19 -21.93
CA LEU A 229 -16.50 -2.30 -21.33
C LEU A 229 -16.69 -3.40 -22.37
N SER A 230 -16.23 -4.61 -22.05
CA SER A 230 -16.49 -5.82 -22.84
C SER A 230 -16.94 -6.95 -21.92
N GLY A 231 -17.01 -8.17 -22.45
CA GLY A 231 -17.24 -9.38 -21.68
C GLY A 231 -18.70 -9.64 -21.33
N GLU A 232 -19.46 -8.69 -20.79
CA GLU A 232 -20.82 -8.91 -20.24
C GLU A 232 -21.88 -7.97 -20.82
N VAL A 233 -23.15 -8.22 -20.51
CA VAL A 233 -24.25 -7.27 -20.80
C VAL A 233 -24.06 -6.02 -19.94
N PHE A 234 -23.89 -4.86 -20.57
CA PHE A 234 -23.74 -3.58 -19.89
C PHE A 234 -25.12 -2.97 -19.58
N PRO A 235 -25.53 -2.84 -18.29
CA PRO A 235 -26.86 -2.31 -17.95
C PRO A 235 -26.90 -0.79 -18.02
N ILE A 236 -28.03 -0.23 -18.47
CA ILE A 236 -28.22 1.22 -18.62
C ILE A 236 -28.05 1.96 -17.28
N SER A 237 -28.53 1.39 -16.17
CA SER A 237 -28.36 1.95 -14.82
C SER A 237 -26.88 2.04 -14.39
N LEU A 238 -26.02 1.12 -14.84
CA LEU A 238 -24.58 1.22 -14.60
C LEU A 238 -23.95 2.33 -15.45
N TRP A 239 -24.40 2.48 -16.70
CA TRP A 239 -23.98 3.60 -17.55
C TRP A 239 -24.38 4.96 -16.96
N GLU A 240 -25.57 5.08 -16.38
CA GLU A 240 -26.03 6.31 -15.72
C GLU A 240 -25.15 6.67 -14.51
N MET A 241 -24.83 5.70 -13.65
CA MET A 241 -23.94 5.91 -12.51
C MET A 241 -22.52 6.27 -12.95
N LEU A 242 -21.94 5.54 -13.91
CA LEU A 242 -20.61 5.86 -14.45
C LEU A 242 -20.59 7.25 -15.10
N SER A 243 -21.62 7.63 -15.86
CA SER A 243 -21.70 8.95 -16.51
C SER A 243 -21.93 10.12 -15.54
N ARG A 244 -22.30 9.84 -14.28
CA ARG A 244 -22.39 10.81 -13.19
C ARG A 244 -21.04 11.05 -12.51
N ILE A 245 -20.23 10.01 -12.39
CA ILE A 245 -18.95 10.00 -11.65
C ILE A 245 -17.79 10.37 -12.57
N LEU A 246 -17.73 9.78 -13.77
CA LEU A 246 -16.69 10.02 -14.77
C LEU A 246 -16.75 11.46 -15.32
N PRO A 247 -15.61 12.02 -15.79
CA PRO A 247 -15.59 13.31 -16.45
C PRO A 247 -16.48 13.35 -17.70
N LYS A 248 -17.07 14.52 -17.96
CA LYS A 248 -17.85 14.78 -19.19
C LYS A 248 -17.02 14.73 -20.48
N ALA A 249 -15.69 14.66 -20.38
CA ALA A 249 -14.77 14.50 -21.50
C ALA A 249 -14.40 13.02 -21.78
N SER A 250 -14.75 12.11 -20.86
CA SER A 250 -14.38 10.70 -20.94
C SER A 250 -15.33 9.94 -21.85
N THR A 251 -14.78 9.11 -22.72
CA THR A 251 -15.57 8.24 -23.60
C THR A 251 -15.82 6.91 -22.90
N ILE A 252 -17.06 6.42 -22.90
CA ILE A 252 -17.41 5.06 -22.48
C ILE A 252 -17.80 4.27 -23.74
N LEU A 253 -17.12 3.15 -23.99
CA LEU A 253 -17.44 2.22 -25.07
C LEU A 253 -18.01 0.92 -24.51
N ASN A 254 -19.04 0.40 -25.15
CA ASN A 254 -19.49 -0.98 -25.00
C ASN A 254 -19.00 -1.75 -26.22
N ILE A 255 -18.24 -2.82 -26.05
CA ILE A 255 -17.73 -3.64 -27.15
C ILE A 255 -18.06 -5.11 -26.91
N TYR A 256 -18.21 -5.87 -28.00
CA TYR A 256 -18.73 -7.23 -27.94
C TYR A 256 -18.00 -8.16 -28.90
N GLY A 257 -17.78 -9.37 -28.43
CA GLY A 257 -17.42 -10.53 -29.22
C GLY A 257 -17.13 -11.75 -28.33
N SER A 258 -16.23 -12.59 -28.80
CA SER A 258 -15.76 -13.80 -28.14
C SER A 258 -14.31 -14.10 -28.51
N THR A 259 -13.72 -15.09 -27.82
CA THR A 259 -12.36 -15.58 -28.09
C THR A 259 -12.18 -16.02 -29.55
N GLU A 260 -13.21 -16.63 -30.15
CA GLU A 260 -13.26 -17.12 -31.52
C GLU A 260 -13.20 -16.01 -32.57
N VAL A 261 -13.53 -14.77 -32.19
CA VAL A 261 -13.45 -13.54 -33.02
C VAL A 261 -12.36 -12.58 -32.53
N SER A 262 -11.28 -13.10 -31.92
CA SER A 262 -10.10 -12.34 -31.46
C SER A 262 -10.39 -11.26 -30.40
N GLY A 263 -11.48 -11.39 -29.63
CA GLY A 263 -11.93 -10.41 -28.65
C GLY A 263 -13.28 -9.83 -29.03
N ASP A 264 -13.26 -8.76 -29.84
CA ASP A 264 -14.47 -8.03 -30.22
C ASP A 264 -14.66 -8.00 -31.74
N CYS A 265 -15.91 -8.02 -32.17
CA CYS A 265 -16.34 -7.81 -33.55
C CYS A 265 -17.33 -6.65 -33.72
N THR A 266 -17.95 -6.14 -32.64
CA THR A 266 -18.79 -4.92 -32.68
C THR A 266 -18.48 -3.93 -31.54
N TYR A 267 -18.86 -2.67 -31.75
CA TYR A 267 -18.74 -1.60 -30.76
C TYR A 267 -19.94 -0.66 -30.77
N PHE A 268 -20.21 -0.04 -29.61
CA PHE A 268 -21.13 1.06 -29.42
C PHE A 268 -20.45 2.16 -28.58
N ASP A 269 -20.57 3.40 -29.03
CA ASP A 269 -20.08 4.58 -28.31
C ASP A 269 -21.22 5.18 -27.48
N CYS A 270 -21.07 5.15 -26.15
CA CYS A 270 -22.17 5.47 -25.25
C CYS A 270 -22.56 6.96 -25.27
N LYS A 271 -21.81 7.85 -25.95
CA LYS A 271 -22.23 9.24 -26.17
C LYS A 271 -23.53 9.37 -26.99
N TRP A 272 -23.90 8.32 -27.74
CA TRP A 272 -25.15 8.28 -28.50
C TRP A 272 -26.36 7.79 -27.68
N LEU A 273 -26.12 7.14 -26.53
CA LEU A 273 -27.17 6.55 -25.70
C LEU A 273 -28.19 7.56 -25.14
N PRO A 274 -27.81 8.78 -24.69
CA PRO A 274 -28.77 9.78 -24.19
C PRO A 274 -29.82 10.24 -25.21
N GLU A 275 -29.53 10.15 -26.51
CA GLU A 275 -30.51 10.45 -27.56
C GLU A 275 -31.35 9.22 -27.88
N MET A 276 -30.71 8.05 -28.00
CA MET A 276 -31.37 6.79 -28.32
C MET A 276 -32.44 6.40 -27.28
N LEU A 277 -32.18 6.62 -25.99
CA LEU A 277 -33.14 6.37 -24.90
C LEU A 277 -34.39 7.27 -24.91
N LYS A 278 -34.45 8.29 -25.77
CA LYS A 278 -35.66 9.12 -25.97
C LYS A 278 -36.63 8.53 -27.00
N SER A 279 -36.14 7.67 -27.90
CA SER A 279 -36.91 7.10 -29.01
C SER A 279 -37.08 5.58 -28.92
N GLU A 280 -36.13 4.88 -28.30
CA GLU A 280 -36.09 3.43 -28.19
C GLU A 280 -36.21 2.98 -26.73
N MET A 281 -37.03 1.97 -26.46
CA MET A 281 -36.98 1.26 -25.18
C MET A 281 -35.94 0.14 -25.27
N LEU A 282 -34.89 0.23 -24.45
CA LEU A 282 -33.73 -0.65 -24.46
C LEU A 282 -33.63 -1.43 -23.14
N SER A 283 -33.26 -2.71 -23.22
CA SER A 283 -33.02 -3.59 -22.08
C SER A 283 -31.60 -3.45 -21.51
N SER A 284 -30.66 -3.02 -22.34
CA SER A 284 -29.23 -2.89 -22.04
C SER A 284 -28.60 -1.86 -22.98
N VAL A 285 -27.34 -1.47 -22.71
CA VAL A 285 -26.56 -0.67 -23.65
C VAL A 285 -26.32 -1.49 -24.93
N PRO A 286 -26.56 -0.95 -26.14
CA PRO A 286 -26.34 -1.68 -27.39
C PRO A 286 -24.91 -2.22 -27.52
N ILE A 287 -24.75 -3.36 -28.18
CA ILE A 287 -23.45 -3.88 -28.65
C ILE A 287 -23.03 -3.25 -29.99
N GLY A 288 -23.95 -2.54 -30.65
CA GLY A 288 -23.65 -1.56 -31.69
C GLY A 288 -23.36 -2.15 -33.07
N LYS A 289 -22.28 -1.70 -33.71
CA LYS A 289 -21.98 -1.94 -35.13
C LYS A 289 -20.64 -2.64 -35.33
N PRO A 290 -20.42 -3.35 -36.45
CA PRO A 290 -19.15 -4.02 -36.72
C PRO A 290 -17.96 -3.08 -36.68
N ILE A 291 -16.83 -3.57 -36.15
CA ILE A 291 -15.52 -2.89 -36.28
C ILE A 291 -14.97 -3.04 -37.70
N SER A 292 -13.91 -2.28 -38.04
CA SER A 292 -13.26 -2.34 -39.36
C SER A 292 -12.91 -3.79 -39.74
N ASN A 293 -13.09 -4.14 -41.03
CA ASN A 293 -12.86 -5.47 -41.61
C ASN A 293 -13.64 -6.65 -40.99
N CYS A 294 -14.65 -6.39 -40.16
CA CYS A 294 -15.56 -7.38 -39.61
C CYS A 294 -16.97 -7.22 -40.21
N GLY A 295 -17.69 -8.31 -40.41
CA GLY A 295 -19.08 -8.33 -40.86
C GLY A 295 -19.95 -9.10 -39.89
N VAL A 296 -21.09 -8.54 -39.49
CA VAL A 296 -22.04 -9.18 -38.56
C VAL A 296 -23.45 -9.20 -39.15
N ARG A 297 -23.99 -10.41 -39.29
CA ARG A 297 -25.35 -10.72 -39.75
C ARG A 297 -26.14 -11.30 -38.57
N LEU A 298 -27.48 -11.21 -38.63
CA LEU A 298 -28.38 -12.01 -37.81
C LEU A 298 -28.90 -13.16 -38.68
N SER A 299 -28.85 -14.40 -38.21
CA SER A 299 -29.46 -15.55 -38.91
C SER A 299 -30.95 -15.62 -38.56
N GLU A 300 -31.80 -15.67 -39.59
CA GLU A 300 -33.24 -15.43 -39.46
C GLU A 300 -33.95 -16.54 -38.66
N LYS A 301 -34.66 -16.14 -37.61
CA LYS A 301 -35.65 -16.99 -36.95
C LYS A 301 -37.05 -16.51 -37.35
N ASP A 302 -37.80 -17.39 -38.02
CA ASP A 302 -39.20 -17.21 -38.42
C ASP A 302 -39.56 -15.95 -39.25
N GLY A 303 -38.60 -15.42 -40.02
CA GLY A 303 -38.86 -14.46 -41.11
C GLY A 303 -38.89 -12.98 -40.77
N SER A 304 -38.46 -12.58 -39.56
CA SER A 304 -38.14 -11.18 -39.23
C SER A 304 -36.63 -10.94 -39.33
N CYS A 305 -36.20 -10.10 -40.27
CA CYS A 305 -34.77 -9.82 -40.54
C CYS A 305 -34.02 -9.10 -39.39
N ASP A 306 -34.76 -8.53 -38.43
CA ASP A 306 -34.23 -7.69 -37.37
C ASP A 306 -34.00 -8.41 -36.02
N GLU A 307 -34.33 -9.69 -35.89
CA GLU A 307 -33.97 -10.52 -34.70
C GLU A 307 -33.43 -11.89 -35.13
N GLY A 308 -32.33 -12.33 -34.52
CA GLY A 308 -31.69 -13.59 -34.89
C GLY A 308 -30.36 -13.87 -34.20
N GLU A 309 -29.72 -14.96 -34.60
CA GLU A 309 -28.41 -15.37 -34.05
C GLU A 309 -27.27 -14.54 -34.67
N ILE A 310 -26.38 -14.00 -33.85
CA ILE A 310 -25.23 -13.22 -34.26
C ILE A 310 -24.23 -14.12 -35.00
N CYS A 311 -24.07 -13.86 -36.29
CA CYS A 311 -23.19 -14.59 -37.20
C CYS A 311 -22.09 -13.66 -37.73
N VAL A 312 -20.82 -14.02 -37.52
CA VAL A 312 -19.65 -13.13 -37.71
C VAL A 312 -18.73 -13.61 -38.82
N THR A 313 -18.21 -12.70 -39.64
CA THR A 313 -17.19 -12.99 -40.66
C THR A 313 -16.14 -11.88 -40.73
N GLY A 314 -15.04 -12.14 -41.45
CA GLY A 314 -13.92 -11.21 -41.63
C GLY A 314 -12.66 -11.60 -40.88
N VAL A 315 -11.69 -10.67 -40.80
CA VAL A 315 -10.31 -10.95 -40.35
C VAL A 315 -10.18 -11.26 -38.85
N CYS A 316 -11.21 -10.95 -38.06
CA CYS A 316 -11.28 -11.28 -36.63
C CYS A 316 -11.34 -12.79 -36.34
N LEU A 317 -11.73 -13.61 -37.32
CA LEU A 317 -11.93 -15.05 -37.11
C LEU A 317 -10.64 -15.79 -36.77
N SER A 318 -10.69 -16.53 -35.66
CA SER A 318 -9.74 -17.60 -35.34
C SER A 318 -9.75 -18.72 -36.39
N ARG A 319 -8.67 -19.51 -36.47
CA ARG A 319 -8.57 -20.63 -37.42
C ARG A 319 -9.49 -21.82 -37.09
N GLY A 320 -10.01 -21.88 -35.86
CA GLY A 320 -10.74 -23.03 -35.34
C GLY A 320 -10.33 -23.42 -33.92
N TYR A 321 -10.73 -24.62 -33.51
CA TYR A 321 -10.39 -25.20 -32.21
C TYR A 321 -9.27 -26.23 -32.35
N TYR A 322 -8.23 -26.12 -31.52
CA TYR A 322 -7.14 -27.08 -31.41
C TYR A 322 -7.58 -28.28 -30.56
N ILE A 323 -7.53 -29.47 -31.14
CA ILE A 323 -7.87 -30.74 -30.50
C ILE A 323 -6.88 -31.80 -30.98
N ASP A 324 -6.15 -32.41 -30.06
CA ASP A 324 -5.26 -33.57 -30.28
C ASP A 324 -4.37 -33.42 -31.53
N GLY A 325 -3.61 -32.31 -31.59
CA GLY A 325 -2.68 -32.01 -32.69
C GLY A 325 -3.31 -31.47 -33.98
N ASN A 326 -4.63 -31.31 -34.04
CA ASN A 326 -5.38 -30.91 -35.23
C ASN A 326 -6.21 -29.65 -34.98
N ILE A 327 -6.47 -28.88 -36.05
CA ILE A 327 -7.40 -27.73 -35.99
C ILE A 327 -8.74 -28.18 -36.58
N MET A 328 -9.76 -28.26 -35.74
CA MET A 328 -11.15 -28.41 -36.16
C MET A 328 -11.71 -27.05 -36.56
N PRO A 329 -12.50 -26.92 -37.65
CA PRO A 329 -13.11 -25.65 -38.03
C PRO A 329 -14.08 -25.14 -36.97
N LEU A 330 -14.36 -23.84 -37.00
CA LEU A 330 -15.50 -23.25 -36.26
C LEU A 330 -16.83 -23.77 -36.83
N ASP A 331 -17.91 -23.60 -36.06
CA ASP A 331 -19.27 -23.84 -36.58
C ASP A 331 -19.66 -22.71 -37.54
N TYR A 332 -19.87 -23.04 -38.81
CA TYR A 332 -20.01 -22.08 -39.91
C TYR A 332 -21.35 -22.23 -40.62
N GLU A 333 -22.11 -21.13 -40.71
CA GLU A 333 -23.25 -21.05 -41.61
C GLU A 333 -22.78 -20.75 -43.05
N GLY A 334 -23.15 -21.64 -43.99
CA GLY A 334 -22.74 -21.62 -45.39
C GLY A 334 -23.60 -20.71 -46.28
N LEU A 335 -23.72 -19.43 -45.93
CA LEU A 335 -24.50 -18.46 -46.71
C LEU A 335 -23.81 -18.10 -48.04
N ARG A 336 -24.48 -18.40 -49.16
CA ARG A 336 -24.02 -18.05 -50.52
C ARG A 336 -24.27 -16.57 -50.85
N GLU A 337 -23.46 -15.67 -50.28
CA GLU A 337 -23.23 -14.38 -50.93
C GLU A 337 -22.32 -14.58 -52.14
N GLU A 338 -22.85 -14.43 -53.35
CA GLU A 338 -22.04 -14.37 -54.57
C GLU A 338 -21.36 -13.00 -54.70
N SER A 339 -20.35 -12.75 -53.87
CA SER A 339 -19.44 -11.62 -54.10
C SER A 339 -18.48 -11.94 -55.23
N VAL A 340 -18.64 -11.24 -56.37
CA VAL A 340 -17.68 -11.28 -57.49
C VAL A 340 -16.38 -10.64 -57.04
N SER A 341 -15.34 -11.46 -56.90
CA SER A 341 -13.97 -10.97 -56.71
C SER A 341 -13.42 -10.34 -58.00
N ASP A 342 -12.48 -9.41 -57.88
CA ASP A 342 -11.81 -8.73 -59.01
C ASP A 342 -10.95 -9.67 -59.88
N HIS A 343 -10.96 -10.97 -59.57
CA HIS A 343 -10.30 -12.07 -60.30
C HIS A 343 -11.30 -13.16 -60.74
N GLY A 344 -12.60 -12.88 -60.71
CA GLY A 344 -13.65 -13.72 -61.34
C GLY A 344 -13.99 -15.02 -60.61
N CYS A 345 -13.49 -15.25 -59.39
CA CYS A 345 -13.84 -16.41 -58.59
C CYS A 345 -15.05 -16.11 -57.69
N GLN A 346 -16.08 -16.95 -57.72
CA GLN A 346 -17.18 -16.95 -56.75
C GLN A 346 -16.67 -17.50 -55.41
N SER A 347 -16.61 -16.66 -54.38
CA SER A 347 -16.28 -17.08 -53.00
C SER A 347 -17.50 -16.97 -52.09
N SER A 348 -17.97 -18.10 -51.55
CA SER A 348 -18.96 -18.12 -50.48
C SER A 348 -18.32 -17.68 -49.17
N LYS A 349 -18.77 -16.56 -48.60
CA LYS A 349 -18.32 -16.12 -47.27
C LYS A 349 -18.93 -17.04 -46.20
N LEU A 350 -18.08 -17.68 -45.41
CA LEU A 350 -18.51 -18.41 -44.21
C LEU A 350 -18.70 -17.43 -43.05
N TYR A 351 -19.76 -17.64 -42.27
CA TYR A 351 -20.04 -16.88 -41.06
C TYR A 351 -20.00 -17.81 -39.84
N TYR A 352 -19.18 -17.47 -38.84
CA TYR A 352 -19.13 -18.18 -37.57
C TYR A 352 -20.39 -17.91 -36.75
N ARG A 353 -21.02 -18.98 -36.27
CA ARG A 353 -22.20 -18.95 -35.39
C ARG A 353 -21.77 -18.79 -33.93
N THR A 354 -22.13 -17.67 -33.30
CA THR A 354 -21.69 -17.36 -31.93
C THR A 354 -22.52 -18.06 -30.85
N GLY A 355 -23.76 -18.47 -31.15
CA GLY A 355 -24.80 -18.87 -30.20
C GLY A 355 -25.43 -17.72 -29.39
N ASP A 356 -25.00 -16.47 -29.62
CA ASP A 356 -25.60 -15.26 -29.06
C ASP A 356 -26.72 -14.75 -29.97
N PHE A 357 -27.77 -14.17 -29.39
CA PHE A 357 -28.89 -13.56 -30.11
C PHE A 357 -28.92 -12.05 -29.93
N ALA A 358 -29.34 -11.32 -30.96
CA ALA A 358 -29.53 -9.87 -30.89
C ALA A 358 -30.72 -9.38 -31.73
N ARG A 359 -31.19 -8.18 -31.36
CA ARG A 359 -32.14 -7.34 -32.11
C ARG A 359 -31.40 -6.20 -32.80
N ARG A 360 -31.74 -5.91 -34.05
CA ARG A 360 -31.29 -4.74 -34.80
C ARG A 360 -32.25 -3.57 -34.56
N LEU A 361 -31.69 -2.41 -34.25
CA LEU A 361 -32.42 -1.14 -34.15
C LEU A 361 -32.51 -0.44 -35.51
N PRO A 362 -33.47 0.48 -35.73
CA PRO A 362 -33.57 1.28 -36.96
C PRO A 362 -32.31 2.11 -37.28
N SER A 363 -31.47 2.39 -36.28
CA SER A 363 -30.15 3.02 -36.44
C SER A 363 -29.07 2.10 -37.01
N GLY A 364 -29.38 0.81 -37.21
CA GLY A 364 -28.46 -0.25 -37.62
C GLY A 364 -27.65 -0.89 -36.47
N ASP A 365 -27.74 -0.34 -35.25
CA ASP A 365 -27.07 -0.87 -34.05
C ASP A 365 -27.72 -2.16 -33.55
N LEU A 366 -26.93 -3.07 -32.99
CA LEU A 366 -27.39 -4.32 -32.40
C LEU A 366 -27.54 -4.20 -30.88
N VAL A 367 -28.58 -4.81 -30.32
CA VAL A 367 -28.84 -4.95 -28.88
C VAL A 367 -28.85 -6.44 -28.54
N PHE A 368 -28.08 -6.84 -27.53
CA PHE A 368 -27.97 -8.23 -27.11
C PHE A 368 -29.27 -8.72 -26.43
N CYS A 369 -29.73 -9.92 -26.82
CA CYS A 369 -30.99 -10.52 -26.33
C CYS A 369 -30.78 -11.78 -25.46
N GLY A 370 -29.65 -12.47 -25.57
CA GLY A 370 -29.36 -13.69 -24.79
C GLY A 370 -28.60 -14.75 -25.56
N ARG A 371 -28.65 -16.00 -25.07
CA ARG A 371 -28.18 -17.21 -25.77
C ARG A 371 -29.28 -18.27 -25.75
N GLU A 372 -29.29 -19.14 -26.76
CA GLU A 372 -30.19 -20.31 -26.82
C GLU A 372 -29.53 -21.58 -26.25
N ASP A 373 -28.19 -21.64 -26.25
CA ASP A 373 -27.44 -22.63 -25.47
C ASP A 373 -27.34 -22.23 -23.99
N ARG A 374 -27.00 -23.21 -23.15
CA ARG A 374 -26.84 -23.04 -21.69
C ARG A 374 -25.44 -22.55 -21.31
N THR A 375 -24.80 -21.77 -22.19
CA THR A 375 -23.61 -21.01 -21.83
C THR A 375 -24.04 -19.68 -21.22
N ILE A 376 -23.46 -19.31 -20.09
CA ILE A 376 -23.68 -18.02 -19.45
C ILE A 376 -22.36 -17.24 -19.36
N LYS A 377 -22.44 -16.00 -18.88
CA LYS A 377 -21.27 -15.23 -18.45
C LYS A 377 -21.46 -14.76 -17.01
N VAL A 378 -20.47 -15.02 -16.16
CA VAL A 378 -20.44 -14.63 -14.73
C VAL A 378 -19.09 -14.00 -14.42
N ASN A 379 -19.09 -12.76 -13.94
CA ASN A 379 -17.89 -11.98 -13.63
C ASN A 379 -16.90 -11.98 -14.82
N GLY A 380 -17.42 -11.75 -16.03
CA GLY A 380 -16.74 -11.81 -17.32
C GLY A 380 -16.45 -13.22 -17.86
N GLN A 381 -16.59 -14.27 -17.06
CA GLN A 381 -16.16 -15.62 -17.44
C GLN A 381 -17.26 -16.36 -18.19
N ARG A 382 -16.95 -16.88 -19.39
CA ARG A 382 -17.84 -17.78 -20.14
C ARG A 382 -17.88 -19.14 -19.42
N ILE A 383 -19.09 -19.63 -19.10
CA ILE A 383 -19.31 -20.89 -18.38
C ILE A 383 -20.40 -21.68 -19.11
N ALA A 384 -20.11 -22.90 -19.56
CA ALA A 384 -21.14 -23.86 -19.97
C ALA A 384 -21.69 -24.56 -18.73
N LEU A 385 -23.01 -24.51 -18.50
CA LEU A 385 -23.62 -25.16 -17.34
C LEU A 385 -23.42 -26.69 -17.35
N GLU A 386 -23.32 -27.28 -18.54
CA GLU A 386 -22.97 -28.68 -18.75
C GLU A 386 -21.60 -29.07 -18.18
N GLU A 387 -20.58 -28.20 -18.22
CA GLU A 387 -19.24 -28.48 -17.65
C GLU A 387 -19.30 -28.61 -16.11
N VAL A 388 -20.21 -27.86 -15.49
CA VAL A 388 -20.49 -27.93 -14.05
C VAL A 388 -21.29 -29.17 -13.68
N GLU A 389 -22.32 -29.50 -14.48
CA GLU A 389 -23.16 -30.68 -14.27
C GLU A 389 -22.41 -31.99 -14.46
N ASP A 390 -21.59 -32.13 -15.50
CA ASP A 390 -20.82 -33.35 -15.75
C ASP A 390 -19.74 -33.56 -14.67
N THR A 391 -19.17 -32.47 -14.14
CA THR A 391 -18.27 -32.55 -12.97
C THR A 391 -19.00 -33.04 -11.72
N LEU A 392 -20.25 -32.59 -11.51
CA LEU A 392 -21.12 -33.07 -10.42
C LEU A 392 -21.51 -34.54 -10.59
N ARG A 393 -21.94 -34.96 -11.79
CA ARG A 393 -22.24 -36.36 -12.14
C ARG A 393 -21.03 -37.29 -11.95
N GLY A 394 -19.81 -36.75 -12.02
CA GLY A 394 -18.57 -37.48 -11.73
C GLY A 394 -18.33 -37.82 -10.25
N HIS A 395 -19.04 -37.21 -9.29
CA HIS A 395 -18.84 -37.48 -7.86
C HIS A 395 -19.46 -38.83 -7.43
N ILE A 396 -18.76 -39.58 -6.57
CA ILE A 396 -19.16 -40.95 -6.21
C ILE A 396 -20.55 -41.05 -5.58
N ASP A 397 -21.00 -40.05 -4.82
CA ASP A 397 -22.30 -40.04 -4.13
C ASP A 397 -23.46 -39.41 -4.94
N ILE A 398 -23.18 -38.83 -6.11
CA ILE A 398 -24.21 -38.20 -6.98
C ILE A 398 -24.76 -39.22 -7.98
N VAL A 399 -26.06 -39.15 -8.24
CA VAL A 399 -26.77 -39.90 -9.30
C VAL A 399 -26.92 -39.04 -10.55
N ASP A 400 -27.40 -37.81 -10.36
CA ASP A 400 -27.57 -36.81 -11.42
C ASP A 400 -27.56 -35.40 -10.82
N ALA A 401 -27.35 -34.38 -11.65
CA ALA A 401 -27.29 -32.98 -11.27
C ALA A 401 -27.82 -32.07 -12.38
N ALA A 402 -28.39 -30.93 -11.99
CA ALA A 402 -28.80 -29.85 -12.87
C ALA A 402 -28.41 -28.49 -12.28
N VAL A 403 -27.92 -27.57 -13.12
CA VAL A 403 -27.45 -26.24 -12.69
C VAL A 403 -28.25 -25.14 -13.39
N ILE A 404 -28.51 -24.04 -12.69
CA ILE A 404 -29.16 -22.84 -13.24
C ILE A 404 -28.38 -21.58 -12.89
N SER A 405 -28.45 -20.57 -13.75
CA SER A 405 -28.06 -19.20 -13.43
C SER A 405 -29.20 -18.46 -12.74
N CYS A 406 -28.89 -17.73 -11.67
CA CYS A 406 -29.79 -16.75 -11.06
C CYS A 406 -29.16 -15.36 -11.15
N ASN A 407 -30.01 -14.36 -11.44
CA ASN A 407 -29.64 -12.95 -11.44
C ASN A 407 -30.42 -12.24 -10.32
N GLU A 408 -29.73 -11.45 -9.51
CA GLU A 408 -30.34 -10.61 -8.49
C GLU A 408 -30.91 -9.30 -9.07
N GLN A 409 -31.75 -8.61 -8.29
CA GLN A 409 -32.38 -7.35 -8.71
C GLN A 409 -31.36 -6.24 -9.03
N GLU A 410 -30.15 -6.30 -8.45
CA GLU A 410 -29.05 -5.38 -8.75
C GLU A 410 -28.14 -5.81 -9.90
N GLY A 411 -28.36 -7.00 -10.47
CA GLY A 411 -27.67 -7.49 -11.68
C GLY A 411 -26.39 -8.31 -11.44
N TYR A 412 -26.17 -8.83 -10.23
CA TYR A 412 -25.17 -9.89 -9.99
C TYR A 412 -25.71 -11.24 -10.49
N ALA A 413 -24.86 -12.05 -11.13
CA ALA A 413 -25.21 -13.35 -11.70
C ALA A 413 -24.43 -14.47 -11.01
N PHE A 414 -25.08 -15.59 -10.70
CA PHE A 414 -24.45 -16.73 -10.04
C PHE A 414 -25.14 -18.06 -10.31
N LEU A 415 -24.56 -19.15 -9.81
CA LEU A 415 -25.01 -20.52 -10.05
C LEU A 415 -25.74 -21.13 -8.84
N LYS A 416 -26.84 -21.85 -9.09
CA LYS A 416 -27.49 -22.77 -8.13
C LYS A 416 -27.54 -24.19 -8.72
N ALA A 417 -27.38 -25.21 -7.90
CA ALA A 417 -27.42 -26.62 -8.32
C ALA A 417 -28.49 -27.44 -7.60
N VAL A 418 -29.15 -28.32 -8.34
CA VAL A 418 -30.08 -29.34 -7.81
C VAL A 418 -29.44 -30.71 -8.02
N LEU A 419 -29.30 -31.47 -6.93
CA LEU A 419 -28.59 -32.76 -6.89
C LEU A 419 -29.53 -33.92 -6.55
N VAL A 420 -29.30 -35.07 -7.17
CA VAL A 420 -29.88 -36.37 -6.77
C VAL A 420 -28.76 -37.20 -6.12
N LEU A 421 -28.94 -37.60 -4.86
CA LEU A 421 -27.92 -38.34 -4.08
C LEU A 421 -28.19 -39.85 -4.04
N LYS A 422 -27.12 -40.65 -3.92
CA LYS A 422 -27.20 -42.12 -3.78
C LYS A 422 -27.63 -42.57 -2.37
N ASP A 423 -27.15 -41.90 -1.32
CA ASP A 423 -27.61 -42.10 0.06
C ASP A 423 -28.39 -40.86 0.52
N LYS A 424 -29.66 -41.07 0.91
CA LYS A 424 -30.56 -40.02 1.40
C LYS A 424 -30.26 -39.60 2.84
N GLY A 425 -29.52 -40.40 3.61
CA GLY A 425 -29.35 -40.23 5.05
C GLY A 425 -28.30 -39.20 5.51
N LYS A 426 -27.50 -38.63 4.59
CA LYS A 426 -26.31 -37.82 4.93
C LYS A 426 -26.12 -36.56 4.08
N SER A 427 -27.19 -35.95 3.59
CA SER A 427 -27.14 -34.82 2.64
C SER A 427 -26.14 -33.72 3.02
N SER A 428 -26.14 -33.23 4.27
CA SER A 428 -25.21 -32.17 4.72
C SER A 428 -23.73 -32.58 4.70
N GLN A 429 -23.40 -33.83 5.04
CA GLN A 429 -22.02 -34.33 4.99
C GLN A 429 -21.56 -34.57 3.55
N ILE A 430 -22.46 -35.05 2.68
CA ILE A 430 -22.18 -35.28 1.26
C ILE A 430 -21.98 -33.94 0.53
N LEU A 431 -22.78 -32.90 0.84
CA LEU A 431 -22.64 -31.58 0.22
C LEU A 431 -21.27 -30.93 0.46
N ALA A 432 -20.69 -31.09 1.66
CA ALA A 432 -19.34 -30.62 1.93
C ALA A 432 -18.27 -31.33 1.08
N ALA A 433 -18.38 -32.66 0.94
CA ALA A 433 -17.51 -33.45 0.07
C ALA A 433 -17.66 -33.07 -1.41
N VAL A 434 -18.89 -32.83 -1.87
CA VAL A 434 -19.20 -32.36 -3.24
C VAL A 434 -18.61 -30.98 -3.49
N LYS A 435 -18.76 -30.01 -2.57
CA LYS A 435 -18.17 -28.67 -2.69
C LYS A 435 -16.63 -28.76 -2.82
N SER A 436 -15.97 -29.62 -2.04
CA SER A 436 -14.53 -29.90 -2.19
C SER A 436 -14.18 -30.53 -3.54
N TRP A 437 -14.90 -31.58 -3.96
CA TRP A 437 -14.67 -32.29 -5.22
C TRP A 437 -14.73 -31.36 -6.43
N MET A 438 -15.64 -30.37 -6.42
CA MET A 438 -15.74 -29.38 -7.49
C MET A 438 -14.57 -28.38 -7.46
N VAL A 439 -14.15 -27.90 -6.29
CA VAL A 439 -13.04 -26.94 -6.14
C VAL A 439 -11.71 -27.51 -6.67
N ASP A 440 -11.49 -28.82 -6.53
CA ASP A 440 -10.33 -29.51 -7.11
C ASP A 440 -10.31 -29.55 -8.65
N ARG A 441 -11.44 -29.28 -9.32
CA ARG A 441 -11.67 -29.62 -10.75
C ARG A 441 -12.11 -28.43 -11.61
N LEU A 442 -12.83 -27.48 -11.02
CA LEU A 442 -13.39 -26.32 -11.69
C LEU A 442 -12.81 -25.00 -11.12
N PRO A 443 -12.66 -23.95 -11.95
CA PRO A 443 -12.45 -22.59 -11.47
C PRO A 443 -13.53 -22.17 -10.45
N SER A 444 -13.16 -21.37 -9.44
CA SER A 444 -14.05 -20.99 -8.34
C SER A 444 -15.37 -20.32 -8.76
N VAL A 445 -15.39 -19.62 -9.90
CA VAL A 445 -16.61 -18.99 -10.46
C VAL A 445 -17.63 -19.99 -11.02
N MET A 446 -17.21 -21.22 -11.29
CA MET A 446 -18.07 -22.31 -11.78
C MET A 446 -18.68 -23.14 -10.63
N ILE A 447 -18.41 -22.78 -9.37
CA ILE A 447 -18.94 -23.46 -8.19
C ILE A 447 -20.30 -22.84 -7.82
N PRO A 448 -21.40 -23.62 -7.72
CA PRO A 448 -22.69 -23.13 -7.25
C PRO A 448 -22.63 -22.54 -5.84
N LYS A 449 -23.37 -21.42 -5.61
CA LYS A 449 -23.60 -20.85 -4.27
C LYS A 449 -24.51 -21.77 -3.45
N GLU A 450 -25.64 -22.14 -4.04
CA GLU A 450 -26.68 -22.95 -3.40
C GLU A 450 -26.75 -24.36 -3.98
N PHE A 451 -26.98 -25.34 -3.11
CA PHE A 451 -27.21 -26.74 -3.47
C PHE A 451 -28.50 -27.25 -2.83
N CYS A 452 -29.46 -27.71 -3.63
CA CYS A 452 -30.69 -28.33 -3.16
C CYS A 452 -30.72 -29.83 -3.50
N CYS A 453 -31.00 -30.69 -2.53
CA CYS A 453 -31.08 -32.13 -2.74
C CYS A 453 -32.52 -32.57 -3.00
N THR A 454 -32.76 -33.27 -4.11
CA THR A 454 -34.06 -33.80 -4.51
C THR A 454 -34.02 -35.32 -4.71
N GLU A 455 -35.17 -35.99 -4.69
CA GLU A 455 -35.26 -37.41 -5.05
C GLU A 455 -35.17 -37.64 -6.56
N THR A 456 -35.64 -36.67 -7.36
CA THR A 456 -35.58 -36.67 -8.82
C THR A 456 -35.49 -35.23 -9.35
N LEU A 457 -34.80 -35.05 -10.47
CA LEU A 457 -34.86 -33.79 -11.23
C LEU A 457 -36.25 -33.63 -11.87
N PRO A 458 -36.79 -32.40 -12.00
CA PRO A 458 -38.00 -32.15 -12.77
C PRO A 458 -37.75 -32.50 -14.23
N MET A 459 -38.63 -33.30 -14.84
CA MET A 459 -38.55 -33.67 -16.26
C MET A 459 -39.71 -33.06 -17.04
N SER A 460 -39.40 -32.53 -18.22
CA SER A 460 -40.37 -32.09 -19.22
C SER A 460 -41.09 -33.27 -19.87
N SER A 461 -42.15 -33.00 -20.64
CA SER A 461 -42.88 -34.01 -21.43
C SER A 461 -42.04 -34.77 -22.46
N THR A 462 -40.81 -34.32 -22.74
CA THR A 462 -39.85 -34.98 -23.64
C THR A 462 -38.83 -35.88 -22.91
N GLY A 463 -38.90 -35.97 -21.58
CA GLY A 463 -37.95 -36.74 -20.76
C GLY A 463 -36.59 -36.06 -20.51
N LYS A 464 -36.42 -34.82 -20.97
CA LYS A 464 -35.28 -33.95 -20.60
C LYS A 464 -35.60 -33.15 -19.34
N VAL A 465 -34.58 -32.79 -18.56
CA VAL A 465 -34.69 -31.92 -17.38
C VAL A 465 -35.38 -30.60 -17.74
N ASP A 466 -36.37 -30.21 -16.93
CA ASP A 466 -37.10 -28.95 -17.07
C ASP A 466 -36.45 -27.88 -16.17
N TYR A 467 -35.53 -27.12 -16.76
CA TYR A 467 -34.78 -26.08 -16.06
C TYR A 467 -35.66 -24.91 -15.58
N MET A 468 -36.82 -24.67 -16.21
CA MET A 468 -37.78 -23.65 -15.77
C MET A 468 -38.47 -24.03 -14.45
N LEU A 469 -38.48 -25.32 -14.11
CA LEU A 469 -39.03 -25.84 -12.85
C LEU A 469 -37.98 -26.03 -11.75
N LEU A 470 -36.70 -25.71 -11.98
CA LEU A 470 -35.65 -25.78 -10.95
C LEU A 470 -35.69 -24.63 -9.91
N PRO A 471 -36.02 -23.35 -10.24
CA PRO A 471 -36.07 -22.27 -9.25
C PRO A 471 -37.00 -22.53 -8.07
N ARG A 472 -38.10 -23.29 -8.26
CA ARG A 472 -39.09 -23.59 -7.19
C ARG A 472 -38.51 -24.39 -6.02
N PHE A 473 -37.38 -25.08 -6.22
CA PHE A 473 -36.67 -25.84 -5.19
C PHE A 473 -35.83 -24.95 -4.25
N PHE A 474 -35.81 -23.62 -4.47
CA PHE A 474 -35.06 -22.62 -3.71
C PHE A 474 -35.97 -21.49 -3.19
N SER A 475 -37.26 -21.77 -2.97
CA SER A 475 -38.22 -20.78 -2.45
C SER A 475 -37.93 -20.41 -0.97
N PRO A 476 -38.19 -19.16 -0.52
CA PRO A 476 -37.92 -18.76 0.86
C PRO A 476 -38.74 -19.54 1.90
N VAL A 477 -38.16 -19.75 3.09
CA VAL A 477 -38.83 -20.39 4.23
C VAL A 477 -39.18 -19.32 5.28
N ASP A 478 -40.47 -19.03 5.43
CA ASP A 478 -40.98 -18.17 6.49
C ASP A 478 -40.80 -18.80 7.89
N GLY A 479 -39.88 -18.25 8.68
CA GLY A 479 -39.91 -18.19 10.14
C GLY A 479 -39.84 -19.48 10.98
N SER A 480 -38.80 -19.61 11.81
CA SER A 480 -38.93 -19.28 13.25
C SER A 480 -37.79 -19.79 14.15
N ASN A 481 -37.55 -19.04 15.24
CA ASN A 481 -36.88 -19.45 16.49
C ASN A 481 -35.40 -19.91 16.47
N LYS A 482 -34.51 -19.03 16.97
CA LYS A 482 -33.94 -19.19 18.34
C LYS A 482 -33.21 -17.95 18.92
N SER A 483 -33.75 -17.48 20.04
CA SER A 483 -33.13 -16.76 21.18
C SER A 483 -31.81 -15.97 21.05
N HIS A 484 -31.94 -14.69 21.38
CA HIS A 484 -30.94 -13.71 21.85
C HIS A 484 -29.62 -14.19 22.49
N VAL A 485 -28.54 -13.46 22.19
CA VAL A 485 -27.70 -12.73 23.16
C VAL A 485 -27.30 -11.36 22.54
N LYS A 486 -27.19 -10.28 23.33
CA LYS A 486 -26.55 -9.01 22.91
C LYS A 486 -25.14 -8.91 23.51
N LEU A 487 -24.09 -8.83 22.68
CA LEU A 487 -22.75 -8.44 23.13
C LEU A 487 -21.84 -8.02 21.95
N GLY A 488 -21.11 -6.90 22.10
CA GLY A 488 -19.98 -6.53 21.24
C GLY A 488 -20.31 -5.74 19.97
N LYS A 489 -19.95 -4.45 19.96
CA LYS A 489 -20.19 -3.51 18.83
C LYS A 489 -19.65 -3.99 17.47
N THR A 490 -18.62 -4.85 17.47
CA THR A 490 -17.99 -5.38 16.25
C THR A 490 -18.87 -6.40 15.53
N LEU A 491 -19.59 -7.27 16.26
CA LEU A 491 -20.47 -8.27 15.62
C LEU A 491 -21.68 -7.58 14.95
N ASP A 492 -22.24 -6.58 15.63
CA ASP A 492 -23.33 -5.77 15.08
C ASP A 492 -22.89 -5.09 13.77
N HIS A 493 -21.66 -4.55 13.69
CA HIS A 493 -21.08 -3.98 12.46
C HIS A 493 -20.86 -5.01 11.34
N ILE A 494 -20.35 -6.21 11.66
CA ILE A 494 -20.16 -7.28 10.66
C ILE A 494 -21.51 -7.70 10.07
N LYS A 495 -22.53 -7.86 10.92
CA LYS A 495 -23.90 -8.14 10.48
C LYS A 495 -24.50 -7.01 9.65
N GLU A 496 -24.33 -5.76 10.07
CA GLU A 496 -24.78 -4.58 9.32
C GLU A 496 -24.13 -4.53 7.93
N ALA A 497 -22.82 -4.77 7.82
CA ALA A 497 -22.13 -4.86 6.53
C ALA A 497 -22.63 -6.01 5.66
N PHE A 498 -22.89 -7.20 6.24
CA PHE A 498 -23.45 -8.34 5.51
C PHE A 498 -24.89 -8.04 5.03
N CYS A 499 -25.78 -7.57 5.91
CA CYS A 499 -27.17 -7.22 5.58
C CYS A 499 -27.24 -6.16 4.46
N ASN A 500 -26.46 -5.08 4.60
CA ASN A 500 -26.42 -3.99 3.63
C ASN A 500 -25.88 -4.42 2.26
N SER A 501 -25.01 -5.44 2.20
CA SER A 501 -24.39 -5.90 0.95
C SER A 501 -25.17 -7.07 0.30
N LEU A 502 -25.86 -7.89 1.09
CA LEU A 502 -26.71 -9.00 0.61
C LEU A 502 -28.19 -8.58 0.40
N GLY A 503 -28.58 -7.37 0.79
CA GLY A 503 -29.95 -6.87 0.64
C GLY A 503 -30.99 -7.54 1.56
N VAL A 504 -30.55 -8.17 2.66
CA VAL A 504 -31.41 -8.94 3.59
C VAL A 504 -31.67 -8.20 4.90
N ALA A 505 -32.82 -8.44 5.51
CA ALA A 505 -33.30 -7.68 6.68
C ALA A 505 -32.60 -8.03 8.01
N GLU A 506 -32.31 -9.30 8.25
CA GLU A 506 -31.57 -9.80 9.42
C GLU A 506 -30.67 -10.97 9.01
N ILE A 507 -29.55 -11.14 9.70
CA ILE A 507 -28.61 -12.27 9.53
C ILE A 507 -28.27 -12.85 10.90
N GLY A 508 -28.24 -14.18 11.00
CA GLY A 508 -27.88 -14.96 12.18
C GLY A 508 -26.40 -14.80 12.57
N ASN A 509 -25.97 -15.56 13.59
CA ASN A 509 -24.57 -15.54 14.00
C ASN A 509 -23.72 -16.46 13.13
N ASP A 510 -24.27 -17.62 12.79
CA ASP A 510 -23.57 -18.75 12.17
C ASP A 510 -24.00 -18.97 10.71
N ASP A 511 -24.64 -17.95 10.09
CA ASP A 511 -25.16 -17.99 8.72
C ASP A 511 -24.02 -17.79 7.70
N ASP A 512 -23.75 -18.81 6.86
CA ASP A 512 -22.72 -18.77 5.79
C ASP A 512 -23.05 -17.70 4.73
N PHE A 513 -22.17 -16.71 4.61
CA PHE A 513 -22.26 -15.58 3.67
C PHE A 513 -22.49 -16.00 2.21
N PHE A 514 -21.84 -17.06 1.74
CA PHE A 514 -21.98 -17.54 0.36
C PHE A 514 -23.25 -18.37 0.18
N ALA A 515 -23.66 -19.13 1.20
CA ALA A 515 -24.95 -19.81 1.22
C ALA A 515 -26.14 -18.84 1.30
N MET A 516 -25.95 -17.68 1.92
CA MET A 516 -26.91 -16.56 2.00
C MET A 516 -26.92 -15.66 0.75
N GLY A 517 -26.15 -16.00 -0.30
CA GLY A 517 -26.16 -15.29 -1.58
C GLY A 517 -24.89 -14.54 -1.94
N GLY A 518 -23.85 -14.52 -1.11
CA GLY A 518 -22.59 -13.82 -1.38
C GLY A 518 -21.77 -14.39 -2.55
N ASP A 519 -21.07 -13.53 -3.30
CA ASP A 519 -19.99 -13.87 -4.25
C ASP A 519 -18.76 -12.98 -4.02
N SER A 520 -17.77 -13.03 -4.92
CA SER A 520 -16.57 -12.20 -4.88
C SER A 520 -16.82 -10.69 -4.91
N ILE A 521 -17.92 -10.23 -5.52
CA ILE A 521 -18.21 -8.79 -5.62
C ILE A 521 -18.90 -8.33 -4.33
N ILE A 522 -19.87 -9.09 -3.84
CA ILE A 522 -20.50 -8.80 -2.54
C ILE A 522 -19.45 -8.95 -1.41
N ALA A 523 -18.57 -9.96 -1.49
CA ALA A 523 -17.46 -10.13 -0.57
C ALA A 523 -16.49 -8.96 -0.61
N ALA A 524 -16.15 -8.44 -1.79
CA ALA A 524 -15.32 -7.24 -1.90
C ALA A 524 -15.99 -6.04 -1.21
N HIS A 525 -17.29 -5.79 -1.44
CA HIS A 525 -18.02 -4.71 -0.77
C HIS A 525 -18.01 -4.85 0.77
N VAL A 526 -18.30 -6.05 1.29
CA VAL A 526 -18.23 -6.33 2.73
C VAL A 526 -16.81 -6.13 3.28
N ALA A 527 -15.80 -6.62 2.56
CA ALA A 527 -14.39 -6.48 2.94
C ALA A 527 -13.97 -5.00 3.01
N HIS A 528 -14.31 -4.21 1.99
CA HIS A 528 -14.08 -2.77 1.94
C HIS A 528 -14.81 -2.02 3.07
N ASN A 529 -16.09 -2.32 3.29
CA ASN A 529 -16.91 -1.66 4.31
C ASN A 529 -16.47 -2.00 5.75
N LEU A 530 -15.82 -3.14 5.95
CA LEU A 530 -15.22 -3.53 7.24
C LEU A 530 -13.74 -3.17 7.37
N GLY A 531 -13.07 -2.74 6.30
CA GLY A 531 -11.62 -2.45 6.27
C GLY A 531 -10.74 -3.70 6.37
N ILE A 532 -11.20 -4.84 5.85
CA ILE A 532 -10.57 -6.16 5.99
C ILE A 532 -10.18 -6.78 4.64
N ASP A 533 -9.37 -7.82 4.70
CA ASP A 533 -9.00 -8.64 3.54
C ASP A 533 -10.17 -9.52 3.08
N MET A 534 -10.50 -9.47 1.78
CA MET A 534 -11.55 -10.31 1.18
C MET A 534 -11.28 -11.82 1.37
N ARG A 535 -10.01 -12.24 1.49
CA ARG A 535 -9.62 -13.63 1.80
C ARG A 535 -10.24 -14.12 3.11
N LEU A 536 -10.51 -13.24 4.08
CA LEU A 536 -11.10 -13.60 5.37
C LEU A 536 -12.55 -14.04 5.26
N LEU A 537 -13.36 -13.43 4.37
CA LEU A 537 -14.73 -13.88 4.12
C LEU A 537 -14.75 -15.30 3.54
N TYR A 538 -13.82 -15.62 2.63
CA TYR A 538 -13.68 -16.97 2.08
C TYR A 538 -13.22 -18.01 3.11
N MET A 539 -12.42 -17.61 4.10
CA MET A 539 -11.94 -18.50 5.18
C MET A 539 -12.96 -18.64 6.32
N PHE A 540 -13.74 -17.60 6.60
CA PHE A 540 -14.61 -17.48 7.76
C PHE A 540 -15.98 -16.98 7.31
N GLN A 541 -16.84 -17.94 6.95
CA GLN A 541 -17.98 -17.68 6.07
C GLN A 541 -19.18 -17.12 6.86
N SER A 542 -19.31 -17.38 8.16
CA SER A 542 -20.36 -16.77 9.00
C SER A 542 -19.94 -15.51 9.76
N PRO A 543 -20.85 -14.59 10.12
CA PRO A 543 -20.54 -13.39 10.91
C PRO A 543 -19.80 -13.67 12.23
N LEU A 544 -20.13 -14.77 12.92
CA LEU A 544 -19.50 -15.14 14.19
C LEU A 544 -18.15 -15.82 13.97
N GLU A 545 -17.95 -16.60 12.91
CA GLU A 545 -16.61 -17.08 12.53
C GLU A 545 -15.74 -15.92 12.07
N LEU A 546 -16.26 -14.98 11.28
CA LEU A 546 -15.53 -13.79 10.86
C LEU A 546 -15.23 -12.88 12.05
N GLN A 547 -16.16 -12.68 12.99
CA GLN A 547 -15.88 -11.95 14.21
C GLN A 547 -14.80 -12.66 15.05
N LYS A 548 -14.94 -13.98 15.27
CA LYS A 548 -13.91 -14.78 15.96
C LYS A 548 -12.58 -14.65 15.26
N ALA A 549 -12.54 -14.76 13.94
CA ALA A 549 -11.32 -14.67 13.15
C ALA A 549 -10.74 -13.25 13.07
N LEU A 550 -11.54 -12.20 13.21
CA LEU A 550 -11.05 -10.83 13.32
C LEU A 550 -10.53 -10.54 14.72
N VAL A 551 -11.16 -11.06 15.78
CA VAL A 551 -10.68 -10.97 17.18
C VAL A 551 -9.49 -11.91 17.44
N GLU A 552 -9.45 -13.06 16.78
CA GLU A 552 -8.30 -13.96 16.74
C GLU A 552 -7.23 -13.41 15.80
N LYS A 553 -7.56 -12.61 14.77
CA LYS A 553 -6.56 -11.83 14.00
C LYS A 553 -5.99 -10.64 14.77
N GLU A 554 -6.78 -9.97 15.59
CA GLU A 554 -6.28 -9.05 16.62
C GLU A 554 -5.30 -9.75 17.60
N GLY A 555 -5.24 -11.10 17.60
CA GLY A 555 -4.20 -11.92 18.24
C GLY A 555 -3.26 -12.70 17.30
N LEU A 556 -3.44 -12.66 15.97
CA LEU A 556 -2.72 -13.47 14.96
C LEU A 556 -2.73 -12.72 13.61
N PHE A 557 -1.57 -12.22 13.17
CA PHE A 557 -1.39 -11.36 11.98
C PHE A 557 -1.91 -9.92 12.14
N GLU A 558 -1.14 -8.82 12.10
CA GLU A 558 0.24 -8.59 11.59
C GLU A 558 0.53 -9.29 10.24
N VAL A 559 0.47 -8.53 9.13
CA VAL A 559 0.74 -8.96 7.73
C VAL A 559 -0.48 -9.69 7.08
N ASP A 560 -0.94 -9.40 5.85
CA ASP A 560 -0.37 -8.62 4.74
C ASP A 560 -1.43 -7.83 3.95
N HIS A 561 -1.15 -6.55 3.67
CA HIS A 561 -1.67 -5.79 2.53
C HIS A 561 -0.72 -4.60 2.25
N GLN A 562 -0.25 -4.29 1.03
CA GLN A 562 -0.05 -5.07 -0.20
C GLN A 562 1.22 -4.52 -0.91
N VAL A 563 1.88 -5.35 -1.72
CA VAL A 563 3.02 -5.04 -2.60
C VAL A 563 2.67 -3.98 -3.68
N LYS A 564 3.71 -3.41 -4.31
CA LYS A 564 3.62 -2.41 -5.39
C LYS A 564 3.34 -3.03 -6.77
N TRP A 565 2.69 -2.28 -7.67
CA TRP A 565 3.14 -2.31 -9.07
C TRP A 565 4.34 -1.38 -9.20
N GLU A 566 5.37 -1.90 -9.84
CA GLU A 566 6.26 -1.15 -10.72
C GLU A 566 6.22 -1.95 -12.05
N THR A 567 6.52 -1.41 -13.24
CA THR A 567 7.28 -0.21 -13.61
C THR A 567 6.85 0.24 -15.02
N LEU A 568 7.37 1.37 -15.54
CA LEU A 568 8.30 1.41 -16.70
C LEU A 568 8.69 2.88 -17.07
N PRO A 569 9.82 3.13 -17.78
CA PRO A 569 10.56 4.41 -17.69
C PRO A 569 10.56 5.29 -18.97
N LYS A 570 11.12 6.51 -18.89
CA LYS A 570 11.57 7.28 -20.07
C LYS A 570 13.00 7.83 -19.98
N ALA A 571 13.84 7.31 -20.89
CA ALA A 571 14.93 7.97 -21.63
C ALA A 571 16.14 8.62 -20.91
N GLN A 572 17.34 8.07 -21.19
CA GLN A 572 18.63 8.75 -21.09
C GLN A 572 18.79 9.85 -22.17
N LYS A 573 19.70 10.82 -21.95
CA LYS A 573 20.28 11.60 -23.06
C LYS A 573 21.76 12.02 -22.84
N VAL A 574 22.63 11.22 -23.45
CA VAL A 574 23.99 11.46 -24.00
C VAL A 574 24.77 12.73 -23.60
N ASP A 575 26.02 12.49 -23.21
CA ASP A 575 27.05 13.46 -22.82
C ASP A 575 27.82 14.18 -23.96
N SER A 576 28.06 15.49 -23.75
CA SER A 576 29.39 16.16 -23.93
C SER A 576 29.95 16.46 -25.36
N PRO A 577 31.08 17.21 -25.52
CA PRO A 577 31.57 18.40 -24.78
C PRO A 577 31.92 19.60 -25.74
N PRO A 578 33.09 20.30 -25.70
CA PRO A 578 33.23 21.63 -25.04
C PRO A 578 33.84 22.75 -25.93
N SER A 579 33.96 23.99 -25.42
CA SER A 579 35.27 24.71 -25.34
C SER A 579 35.24 26.19 -24.84
N SER A 580 36.17 26.48 -23.91
CA SER A 580 37.02 27.68 -23.74
C SER A 580 36.52 29.15 -23.89
N ASN A 581 36.70 29.88 -22.76
CA ASN A 581 37.49 31.13 -22.60
C ASN A 581 36.99 32.52 -23.04
N SER A 582 37.38 33.49 -22.19
CA SER A 582 37.37 34.96 -22.35
C SER A 582 36.00 35.65 -22.39
N GLY A 583 35.86 36.90 -21.92
CA GLY A 583 36.85 37.79 -21.30
C GLY A 583 36.19 39.02 -20.66
N LEU A 584 36.95 39.80 -19.89
CA LEU A 584 36.44 40.99 -19.18
C LEU A 584 35.92 42.08 -20.15
N VAL A 585 34.88 42.82 -19.75
CA VAL A 585 34.97 44.26 -19.39
C VAL A 585 33.61 44.85 -18.93
N LYS A 586 33.68 45.78 -17.98
CA LYS A 586 32.64 46.70 -17.46
C LYS A 586 33.33 48.08 -17.27
N PRO A 587 32.64 49.22 -17.02
CA PRO A 587 31.20 49.57 -17.15
C PRO A 587 30.99 50.98 -17.81
N ARG A 588 29.79 51.60 -17.65
CA ARG A 588 29.38 53.06 -17.69
C ARG A 588 28.30 53.40 -18.75
N LYS A 589 27.39 54.39 -18.58
CA LYS A 589 26.72 54.99 -17.37
C LYS A 589 25.62 56.02 -17.80
N HIS A 590 24.48 56.06 -17.10
CA HIS A 590 23.55 57.21 -16.86
C HIS A 590 22.67 57.84 -17.99
N GLY A 591 21.58 58.50 -17.56
CA GLY A 591 20.52 59.22 -18.33
C GLY A 591 19.22 58.39 -18.46
N GLU A 592 18.06 58.63 -17.82
CA GLU A 592 17.27 59.83 -17.40
C GLU A 592 16.61 60.61 -18.56
N THR A 593 15.35 61.09 -18.51
CA THR A 593 14.21 60.96 -17.54
C THR A 593 13.12 59.98 -18.08
N THR A 594 11.79 59.97 -17.85
CA THR A 594 10.69 60.72 -17.14
C THR A 594 9.52 59.68 -17.00
N TRP A 595 8.64 59.54 -16.01
CA TRP A 595 7.92 60.38 -15.02
C TRP A 595 6.59 61.02 -15.47
N THR A 596 5.47 60.31 -15.22
CA THR A 596 4.18 60.70 -14.56
C THR A 596 3.32 59.43 -14.47
N ASP A 597 3.01 58.91 -13.28
CA ASP A 597 1.75 59.10 -12.52
C ASP A 597 0.49 58.55 -13.24
N THR A 598 -0.35 57.69 -12.64
CA THR A 598 -0.45 57.16 -11.25
C THR A 598 -0.26 55.60 -11.23
N ASP A 599 -0.74 54.70 -10.36
CA ASP A 599 -1.71 54.73 -9.23
C ASP A 599 -1.52 53.56 -8.23
N GLU A 600 -2.45 53.43 -7.27
CA GLU A 600 -2.53 52.47 -6.17
C GLU A 600 -3.21 51.12 -6.55
N GLN A 601 -3.23 50.00 -5.80
CA GLN A 601 -2.74 49.55 -4.47
C GLN A 601 -2.66 47.98 -4.53
N ARG A 602 -2.08 47.13 -3.66
CA ARG A 602 -1.56 47.14 -2.25
C ARG A 602 -0.33 46.22 -2.13
N LYS A 603 0.25 46.10 -0.93
CA LYS A 603 1.14 45.00 -0.47
C LYS A 603 0.80 44.59 0.97
N PRO A 604 1.10 43.35 1.43
CA PRO A 604 1.04 42.97 2.83
C PRO A 604 2.13 43.67 3.67
N LYS A 605 1.95 43.71 4.99
CA LYS A 605 2.79 44.48 5.93
C LYS A 605 3.94 43.66 6.49
N HIS A 606 5.12 44.27 6.63
CA HIS A 606 6.16 43.76 7.53
C HIS A 606 5.72 43.89 9.00
N LEU A 607 5.91 42.84 9.79
CA LEU A 607 5.89 42.90 11.25
C LEU A 607 7.25 43.37 11.77
N LYS A 608 7.25 44.18 12.84
CA LYS A 608 8.47 44.73 13.44
C LYS A 608 9.13 43.70 14.36
N VAL A 609 10.38 43.37 14.10
CA VAL A 609 11.28 42.85 15.14
C VAL A 609 11.79 44.04 15.96
N VAL A 610 11.79 43.92 17.30
CA VAL A 610 12.40 44.92 18.18
C VAL A 610 13.91 44.67 18.24
N SER A 611 14.68 45.41 17.45
CA SER A 611 16.13 45.24 17.30
C SER A 611 16.93 46.23 18.14
N ASP A 612 16.71 46.27 19.46
CA ASP A 612 17.44 47.13 20.41
C ASP A 612 17.84 46.34 21.66
N LEU A 613 18.95 45.57 21.57
CA LEU A 613 19.76 45.09 22.73
C LEU A 613 21.05 44.32 22.33
N TYR A 614 21.69 44.66 21.20
CA TYR A 614 22.91 43.97 20.72
C TYR A 614 24.19 44.83 20.79
N SER A 615 24.39 45.51 21.92
CA SER A 615 25.58 46.36 22.15
C SER A 615 25.97 46.54 23.61
N ASN A 616 26.06 45.46 24.41
CA ASN A 616 26.91 45.38 25.62
C ASN A 616 27.00 43.96 26.22
N LEU A 617 27.82 43.09 25.62
CA LEU A 617 28.25 41.82 26.22
C LEU A 617 29.77 41.66 26.12
N LYS A 618 30.48 42.42 26.96
CA LYS A 618 31.88 42.17 27.33
C LYS A 618 31.93 42.11 28.87
N GLY A 619 32.26 40.95 29.43
CA GLY A 619 32.45 40.80 30.88
C GLY A 619 31.52 39.83 31.62
N VAL A 620 30.97 38.80 30.95
CA VAL A 620 30.26 37.70 31.64
C VAL A 620 30.90 36.37 31.26
N THR A 621 31.77 35.84 32.13
CA THR A 621 32.33 34.48 31.99
C THR A 621 31.32 33.44 32.46
N SER A 622 30.30 33.18 31.63
CA SER A 622 29.31 32.13 31.87
C SER A 622 29.92 30.74 31.67
N LEU A 623 29.37 29.75 32.38
CA LEU A 623 29.57 28.31 32.16
C LEU A 623 29.36 27.90 30.69
N SER A 624 28.53 28.62 29.93
CA SER A 624 28.26 28.33 28.53
C SER A 624 29.22 28.98 27.52
N SER A 625 30.31 29.64 27.93
CA SER A 625 31.13 30.46 27.02
C SER A 625 31.87 29.63 25.95
N ILE A 626 32.83 28.80 26.34
CA ILE A 626 33.80 28.18 25.41
C ILE A 626 33.12 27.33 24.32
N LEU A 627 32.08 26.54 24.65
CA LEU A 627 31.40 25.69 23.66
C LEU A 627 30.53 26.51 22.68
N TRP A 628 30.02 27.67 23.11
CA TRP A 628 29.15 28.51 22.28
C TRP A 628 29.91 29.63 21.55
N GLU A 629 31.16 29.92 21.93
CA GLU A 629 32.02 30.96 21.34
C GLU A 629 33.14 30.41 20.43
N SER A 630 33.58 29.17 20.62
CA SER A 630 34.69 28.62 19.81
C SER A 630 34.34 28.40 18.34
N HIS A 631 35.30 28.71 17.46
CA HIS A 631 35.20 28.55 15.99
C HIS A 631 35.60 27.14 15.49
N SER A 632 35.75 26.18 16.40
CA SER A 632 36.22 24.81 16.11
C SER A 632 35.25 23.79 16.70
N MET A 633 34.03 23.74 16.17
CA MET A 633 33.05 22.73 16.58
C MET A 633 33.45 21.33 16.07
N PRO A 634 33.37 20.30 16.92
CA PRO A 634 33.85 18.95 16.58
C PRO A 634 32.80 18.16 15.77
N GLY A 635 32.85 18.32 14.45
CA GLY A 635 32.04 17.56 13.47
C GLY A 635 30.57 17.99 13.39
N GLU A 636 29.83 17.39 12.45
CA GLU A 636 28.38 17.60 12.36
C GLU A 636 27.64 16.60 13.26
N CYS A 637 26.67 17.07 14.04
CA CYS A 637 25.82 16.21 14.85
C CYS A 637 24.43 16.80 15.10
N ALA A 638 23.45 15.93 15.37
CA ALA A 638 22.11 16.30 15.82
C ALA A 638 21.82 15.63 17.17
N ILE A 639 21.20 16.37 18.07
CA ILE A 639 20.88 15.96 19.45
C ILE A 639 19.39 16.22 19.68
N SER A 640 18.63 15.15 19.95
CA SER A 640 17.23 15.21 20.37
C SER A 640 17.06 14.66 21.79
N ARG A 641 15.82 14.69 22.30
CA ARG A 641 15.44 14.11 23.60
C ARG A 641 15.83 12.64 23.83
N CYS A 642 16.06 11.87 22.76
CA CYS A 642 16.32 10.43 22.84
C CYS A 642 17.35 9.89 21.82
N ASN A 643 17.64 10.64 20.75
CA ASN A 643 18.56 10.22 19.70
C ASN A 643 19.73 11.21 19.57
N LYS A 644 20.95 10.69 19.37
CA LYS A 644 22.19 11.46 19.16
C LYS A 644 22.90 10.97 17.90
N VAL A 645 22.81 11.75 16.83
CA VAL A 645 23.24 11.38 15.48
C VAL A 645 24.52 12.14 15.14
N THR A 646 25.64 11.46 14.90
CA THR A 646 26.90 12.08 14.42
C THR A 646 27.18 11.72 12.96
N TYR A 647 27.67 12.69 12.20
CA TYR A 647 28.19 12.49 10.84
C TYR A 647 29.71 12.26 10.89
N ASN A 648 30.18 11.18 10.26
CA ASN A 648 31.60 11.01 9.94
C ASN A 648 31.74 9.91 8.87
N SER A 649 32.57 10.15 7.85
CA SER A 649 32.59 9.35 6.61
C SER A 649 33.47 8.08 6.66
N ASN A 650 33.85 7.61 7.85
CA ASN A 650 34.50 6.31 8.10
C ASN A 650 34.26 5.87 9.56
N CYS A 651 34.35 4.56 9.81
CA CYS A 651 33.96 3.93 11.08
C CYS A 651 34.69 4.46 12.34
N ASP A 652 33.98 4.43 13.46
CA ASP A 652 34.48 4.42 14.85
C ASP A 652 35.46 5.51 15.33
N LEU A 653 35.71 6.56 14.55
CA LEU A 653 36.39 7.76 15.05
C LEU A 653 35.49 8.54 16.01
N LYS A 654 35.47 8.09 17.27
CA LYS A 654 34.78 8.67 18.42
C LYS A 654 35.10 10.16 18.55
N ILE A 655 34.19 11.00 18.04
CA ILE A 655 34.26 12.46 18.15
C ILE A 655 34.15 12.83 19.64
N LYS A 656 35.30 13.00 20.30
CA LYS A 656 35.36 13.53 21.67
C LYS A 656 35.03 15.02 21.62
N TRP A 657 33.79 15.34 21.98
CA TRP A 657 33.41 16.70 22.32
C TRP A 657 34.22 17.16 23.55
N PRO A 658 34.62 18.44 23.62
CA PRO A 658 35.38 18.95 24.75
C PRO A 658 34.48 19.05 25.98
N THR A 659 34.50 18.02 26.83
CA THR A 659 33.91 18.08 28.17
C THR A 659 34.61 19.20 28.94
N GLN A 660 33.84 20.18 29.40
CA GLN A 660 34.34 21.32 30.17
C GLN A 660 34.22 21.00 31.65
N GLU A 661 35.37 21.02 32.32
CA GLU A 661 35.49 20.80 33.75
C GLU A 661 35.37 22.14 34.48
N PHE A 662 34.43 22.22 35.42
CA PHE A 662 34.18 23.43 36.19
C PHE A 662 34.32 23.14 37.68
N GLU A 663 35.33 23.77 38.30
CA GLU A 663 35.49 23.79 39.75
C GLU A 663 34.41 24.68 40.37
N LEU A 664 33.49 24.05 41.11
CA LEU A 664 32.50 24.73 41.92
C LEU A 664 32.89 24.61 43.39
N PRO A 665 33.03 25.74 44.13
CA PRO A 665 33.10 25.69 45.58
C PRO A 665 31.87 24.97 46.14
N SER A 666 32.09 24.02 47.04
CA SER A 666 31.02 23.25 47.70
C SER A 666 29.94 24.15 48.31
N ASN A 667 28.69 23.69 48.31
CA ASN A 667 27.46 24.42 48.64
C ASN A 667 27.03 25.57 47.69
N ARG A 668 27.64 25.75 46.50
CA ARG A 668 27.10 26.71 45.51
C ARG A 668 26.04 26.11 44.59
N LYS A 669 24.80 26.58 44.76
CA LYS A 669 23.73 26.48 43.76
C LYS A 669 23.98 27.45 42.59
N GLY A 670 23.58 27.04 41.40
CA GLY A 670 23.60 27.89 40.21
C GLY A 670 22.30 28.69 40.05
N SER A 671 22.26 29.54 39.02
CA SER A 671 21.03 30.21 38.58
C SER A 671 20.72 29.90 37.12
N LEU A 672 19.43 29.80 36.78
CA LEU A 672 18.94 29.69 35.42
C LEU A 672 18.43 31.05 34.94
N ARG A 673 18.77 31.42 33.70
CA ARG A 673 18.29 32.67 33.07
C ARG A 673 17.85 32.44 31.63
N GLU A 674 16.66 32.91 31.26
CA GLU A 674 16.23 32.97 29.86
C GLU A 674 17.11 33.99 29.11
N ILE A 675 17.74 33.57 28.00
CA ILE A 675 18.48 34.48 27.09
C ILE A 675 17.50 35.04 26.05
N TRP A 676 16.70 34.17 25.46
CA TRP A 676 15.72 34.50 24.43
C TRP A 676 14.60 33.45 24.39
N LYS A 677 13.45 33.84 23.85
CA LYS A 677 12.39 32.92 23.45
C LYS A 677 11.79 33.31 22.09
N VAL A 678 11.30 32.32 21.35
CA VAL A 678 10.72 32.47 20.01
C VAL A 678 9.28 31.98 20.05
N SER A 679 8.32 32.79 19.60
CA SER A 679 6.91 32.37 19.55
C SER A 679 6.65 31.49 18.33
N LEU A 680 5.82 30.46 18.52
CA LEU A 680 5.30 29.60 17.45
C LEU A 680 3.76 29.73 17.31
N GLU A 681 3.15 30.80 17.83
CA GLU A 681 1.72 31.15 17.72
C GLU A 681 0.70 30.14 18.31
N SER A 682 1.16 29.03 18.88
CA SER A 682 0.36 28.05 19.64
C SER A 682 1.29 27.07 20.39
N CYS A 683 0.70 26.21 21.23
CA CYS A 683 1.38 25.26 22.10
C CYS A 683 2.52 24.48 21.45
N VAL A 684 3.65 24.38 22.16
CA VAL A 684 4.89 23.76 21.68
C VAL A 684 5.19 22.49 22.48
N ASP A 685 4.47 21.40 22.18
CA ASP A 685 4.67 20.09 22.83
C ASP A 685 5.85 19.29 22.23
N ALA A 686 6.25 19.60 20.99
CA ALA A 686 7.38 18.98 20.32
C ALA A 686 8.71 19.29 21.04
N SER A 687 9.59 18.29 21.17
CA SER A 687 10.92 18.50 21.77
C SER A 687 11.91 19.04 20.72
N PRO A 688 12.74 20.05 21.05
CA PRO A 688 13.65 20.66 20.08
C PRO A 688 14.74 19.67 19.62
N LEU A 689 15.09 19.78 18.34
CA LEU A 689 16.24 19.09 17.74
C LEU A 689 17.39 20.09 17.57
N VAL A 690 18.48 19.92 18.31
CA VAL A 690 19.67 20.80 18.24
C VAL A 690 20.69 20.20 17.29
N THR A 691 21.00 20.91 16.20
CA THR A 691 21.91 20.44 15.14
C THR A 691 23.10 21.36 14.96
N PHE A 692 24.29 20.77 14.87
CA PHE A 692 25.58 21.42 14.65
C PHE A 692 26.05 21.09 13.23
N LYS A 693 26.25 22.12 12.40
CA LYS A 693 26.69 21.99 11.00
C LYS A 693 27.38 23.28 10.53
N ASP A 694 28.48 23.18 9.80
CA ASP A 694 29.20 24.34 9.23
C ASP A 694 29.47 25.50 10.22
N ASN A 695 29.90 25.18 11.45
CA ASN A 695 30.07 26.11 12.59
C ASN A 695 28.79 26.87 13.03
N GLN A 696 27.63 26.50 12.49
CA GLN A 696 26.31 26.96 12.92
C GLN A 696 25.72 25.98 13.93
N ILE A 697 24.85 26.50 14.79
CA ILE A 697 24.04 25.71 15.71
C ILE A 697 22.58 26.11 15.46
N LEU A 698 21.78 25.15 14.99
CA LEU A 698 20.40 25.32 14.57
C LEU A 698 19.48 24.52 15.48
N ILE A 699 18.25 24.98 15.65
CA ILE A 699 17.18 24.27 16.35
C ILE A 699 16.02 24.09 15.39
N PHE A 700 15.51 22.87 15.29
CA PHE A 700 14.28 22.56 14.57
C PHE A 700 13.18 22.19 15.55
N ILE A 701 12.02 22.83 15.42
CA ILE A 701 10.86 22.65 16.30
C ILE A 701 9.58 23.11 15.59
N GLY A 702 8.43 22.54 15.98
CA GLY A 702 7.11 22.95 15.49
C GLY A 702 6.07 23.04 16.60
N SER A 703 4.85 23.45 16.25
CA SER A 703 3.79 23.71 17.21
C SER A 703 2.38 23.37 16.69
N HIS A 704 1.39 23.62 17.57
CA HIS A 704 -0.02 23.43 17.29
C HIS A 704 -0.61 24.47 16.30
N SER A 705 0.13 25.50 15.89
CA SER A 705 -0.28 26.44 14.83
C SER A 705 0.00 25.92 13.40
N HIS A 706 0.52 24.68 13.32
CA HIS A 706 1.05 23.99 12.15
C HIS A 706 2.37 24.60 11.63
N LYS A 707 3.01 25.47 12.40
CA LYS A 707 4.33 26.02 12.07
C LYS A 707 5.45 25.01 12.35
N PHE A 708 6.47 25.05 11.51
CA PHE A 708 7.76 24.39 11.71
C PHE A 708 8.89 25.36 11.37
N LEU A 709 9.83 25.55 12.30
CA LEU A 709 10.84 26.61 12.26
C LEU A 709 12.26 26.02 12.29
N CYS A 710 13.18 26.71 11.61
CA CYS A 710 14.61 26.65 11.92
C CYS A 710 15.02 27.92 12.67
N VAL A 711 15.60 27.78 13.86
CA VAL A 711 16.06 28.88 14.73
C VAL A 711 17.56 28.79 14.94
N ASN A 712 18.28 29.91 14.93
CA ASN A 712 19.69 29.94 15.32
C ASN A 712 19.82 29.84 16.85
N ALA A 713 20.47 28.80 17.35
CA ALA A 713 20.58 28.50 18.79
C ALA A 713 21.44 29.51 19.58
N LYS A 714 22.28 30.31 18.91
CA LYS A 714 23.08 31.34 19.57
C LYS A 714 22.25 32.59 19.84
N SER A 715 21.45 33.04 18.88
CA SER A 715 20.78 34.35 18.85
C SER A 715 19.25 34.33 19.00
N GLY A 716 18.58 33.19 18.83
CA GLY A 716 17.12 33.09 18.77
C GLY A 716 16.52 33.57 17.44
N SER A 717 17.33 33.95 16.45
CA SER A 717 16.82 34.43 15.16
C SER A 717 16.31 33.28 14.29
N ILE A 718 15.05 33.36 13.86
CA ILE A 718 14.45 32.47 12.87
C ILE A 718 15.25 32.56 11.55
N ARG A 719 15.64 31.41 11.00
CA ARG A 719 16.31 31.27 9.68
C ARG A 719 15.29 31.13 8.56
N TRP A 720 14.31 30.26 8.78
CA TRP A 720 13.15 30.05 7.93
C TRP A 720 11.99 29.51 8.77
N GLU A 721 10.77 29.70 8.27
CA GLU A 721 9.52 29.21 8.84
C GLU A 721 8.68 28.63 7.69
N ILE A 722 8.08 27.46 7.90
CA ILE A 722 7.06 26.91 7.01
C ILE A 722 5.79 26.57 7.79
N LYS A 723 4.66 26.51 7.06
CA LYS A 723 3.39 26.02 7.58
C LYS A 723 3.05 24.69 6.93
N LEU A 724 2.85 23.68 7.75
CA LEU A 724 2.52 22.32 7.36
C LEU A 724 0.99 22.13 7.34
N LYS A 725 0.54 20.99 6.82
CA LYS A 725 -0.82 20.50 7.07
C LYS A 725 -0.76 19.72 8.40
N GLY A 726 -1.65 20.00 9.34
CA GLY A 726 -1.65 19.41 10.70
C GLY A 726 -0.70 20.03 11.72
N ARG A 727 -1.03 19.82 13.01
CA ARG A 727 -0.20 20.22 14.17
C ARG A 727 1.11 19.45 14.22
N VAL A 728 2.16 20.07 14.74
CA VAL A 728 3.47 19.43 14.95
C VAL A 728 3.67 19.13 16.44
N GLU A 729 3.34 17.91 16.84
CA GLU A 729 3.59 17.34 18.18
C GLU A 729 4.84 16.43 18.17
N CYS A 730 5.25 15.96 16.98
CA CYS A 730 6.44 15.15 16.74
C CYS A 730 7.76 15.91 16.98
N SER A 731 8.76 15.25 17.54
CA SER A 731 10.14 15.79 17.64
C SER A 731 10.94 15.40 16.39
N ALA A 732 11.52 16.37 15.70
CA ALA A 732 12.14 16.19 14.38
C ALA A 732 13.45 15.36 14.42
N MET A 733 13.91 14.89 13.26
CA MET A 733 15.16 14.14 13.03
C MET A 733 15.99 14.78 11.90
N ILE A 734 17.30 14.54 11.85
CA ILE A 734 18.16 14.85 10.68
C ILE A 734 18.43 13.58 9.89
N ASP A 735 18.45 13.66 8.56
CA ASP A 735 18.79 12.54 7.67
C ASP A 735 20.27 12.11 7.75
N GLY A 736 20.60 10.96 7.18
CA GLY A 736 21.98 10.42 7.26
C GLY A 736 23.03 11.30 6.57
N ASP A 737 22.62 12.10 5.58
CA ASP A 737 23.48 12.99 4.81
C ASP A 737 23.56 14.43 5.36
N PHE A 738 22.88 14.73 6.48
CA PHE A 738 22.82 16.07 7.07
C PHE A 738 22.38 17.15 6.06
N SER A 739 21.42 16.78 5.22
CA SER A 739 20.86 17.57 4.12
C SER A 739 19.41 18.01 4.41
N GLN A 740 18.67 17.18 5.16
CA GLN A 740 17.25 17.37 5.43
C GLN A 740 16.92 17.18 6.90
N VAL A 741 15.94 17.95 7.35
CA VAL A 741 15.23 17.72 8.61
C VAL A 741 13.90 17.04 8.30
N VAL A 742 13.57 15.99 9.05
CA VAL A 742 12.40 15.15 8.86
C VAL A 742 11.49 15.24 10.08
N VAL A 743 10.19 15.52 9.86
CA VAL A 743 9.23 15.77 10.94
C VAL A 743 7.83 15.25 10.59
N GLY A 744 7.19 14.58 11.55
CA GLY A 744 5.80 14.12 11.43
C GLY A 744 4.77 15.16 11.90
N CYS A 745 3.52 15.01 11.49
CA CYS A 745 2.41 15.84 11.95
C CYS A 745 1.17 15.03 12.34
N TYR A 746 0.23 15.73 12.97
CA TYR A 746 -1.06 15.20 13.41
C TYR A 746 -1.95 14.68 12.28
N GLU A 747 -1.84 15.24 11.07
CA GLU A 747 -2.57 14.80 9.87
C GLU A 747 -1.86 13.64 9.13
N GLY A 748 -0.89 12.97 9.77
CA GLY A 748 -0.18 11.81 9.21
C GLY A 748 0.83 12.13 8.11
N ASN A 749 1.18 13.40 7.90
CA ASN A 749 2.23 13.76 6.93
C ASN A 749 3.61 13.71 7.61
N VAL A 750 4.56 13.03 6.99
CA VAL A 750 5.99 13.06 7.31
C VAL A 750 6.69 13.91 6.24
N TYR A 751 7.18 15.07 6.65
CA TYR A 751 7.80 16.06 5.76
C TYR A 751 9.32 15.94 5.78
N PHE A 752 9.92 15.95 4.59
CA PHE A 752 11.37 15.99 4.38
C PHE A 752 11.71 17.38 3.87
N VAL A 753 12.42 18.16 4.67
CA VAL A 753 12.62 19.60 4.46
C VAL A 753 14.11 19.91 4.35
N ASP A 754 14.52 20.62 3.30
CA ASP A 754 15.87 21.15 3.16
C ASP A 754 16.27 21.93 4.42
N MET A 755 17.29 21.41 5.12
CA MET A 755 17.74 21.88 6.43
C MET A 755 18.09 23.38 6.45
N MET A 756 18.58 23.91 5.32
CA MET A 756 19.11 25.27 5.20
C MET A 756 18.14 26.25 4.54
N LYS A 757 17.25 25.77 3.67
CA LYS A 757 16.31 26.60 2.89
C LYS A 757 14.88 26.59 3.42
N GLY A 758 14.47 25.55 4.15
CA GLY A 758 13.06 25.38 4.56
C GLY A 758 12.14 25.01 3.39
N ILE A 759 12.65 24.30 2.39
CA ILE A 759 11.86 23.82 1.24
C ILE A 759 11.48 22.37 1.49
N ILE A 760 10.19 22.04 1.38
CA ILE A 760 9.73 20.65 1.43
C ILE A 760 10.16 19.97 0.13
N ASN A 761 11.07 18.98 0.24
CA ASN A 761 11.56 18.18 -0.89
C ASN A 761 10.62 17.01 -1.17
N TRP A 762 10.13 16.36 -0.12
CA TRP A 762 9.22 15.22 -0.17
C TRP A 762 8.24 15.24 1.01
N THR A 763 7.08 14.63 0.81
CA THR A 763 6.08 14.40 1.86
C THR A 763 5.54 12.99 1.69
N PHE A 764 5.59 12.21 2.76
CA PHE A 764 4.97 10.89 2.83
C PHE A 764 3.72 10.96 3.72
N GLN A 765 2.66 10.23 3.37
CA GLN A 765 1.40 10.18 4.11
C GLN A 765 1.26 8.80 4.76
N THR A 766 1.23 8.74 6.09
CA THR A 766 0.85 7.56 6.88
C THR A 766 -0.67 7.48 6.99
N GLY A 767 -1.21 6.31 7.37
CA GLY A 767 -2.66 6.15 7.58
C GLY A 767 -3.22 6.83 8.84
N GLY A 768 -2.37 7.42 9.68
CA GLY A 768 -2.76 8.04 10.96
C GLY A 768 -1.72 9.01 11.54
N GLU A 769 -2.05 9.61 12.68
CA GLU A 769 -1.28 10.67 13.34
C GLU A 769 0.20 10.28 13.59
N VAL A 770 1.17 11.11 13.18
CA VAL A 770 2.59 10.87 13.47
C VAL A 770 3.05 11.72 14.65
N LYS A 771 3.15 11.05 15.81
CA LYS A 771 3.65 11.63 17.08
C LYS A 771 5.01 11.09 17.49
N SER A 772 5.32 9.85 17.12
CA SER A 772 6.66 9.27 17.28
C SER A 772 7.72 10.13 16.59
N GLN A 773 8.87 10.29 17.23
CA GLN A 773 10.07 10.85 16.59
C GLN A 773 10.64 9.83 15.58
N PRO A 774 10.88 10.21 14.30
CA PRO A 774 11.55 9.35 13.34
C PRO A 774 12.99 9.03 13.75
N THR A 775 13.48 7.85 13.37
CA THR A 775 14.81 7.34 13.73
C THR A 775 15.59 6.92 12.49
N ILE A 776 16.82 7.39 12.34
CA ILE A 776 17.68 7.20 11.16
C ILE A 776 18.50 5.89 11.24
N ASP A 777 18.30 4.96 10.31
CA ASP A 777 19.22 3.87 9.99
C ASP A 777 20.21 4.34 8.92
N LYS A 778 21.43 4.66 9.33
CA LYS A 778 22.51 5.11 8.43
C LYS A 778 23.07 3.97 7.58
N CYS A 779 23.05 2.75 8.09
CA CYS A 779 23.62 1.58 7.40
C CYS A 779 22.79 1.22 6.16
N ARG A 780 21.48 1.48 6.18
CA ARG A 780 20.53 1.16 5.10
C ARG A 780 20.02 2.38 4.34
N ASN A 781 20.29 3.59 4.84
CA ASN A 781 19.74 4.86 4.35
C ASN A 781 18.21 4.97 4.51
N LEU A 782 17.68 4.45 5.63
CA LEU A 782 16.24 4.42 5.91
C LEU A 782 15.91 5.29 7.12
N ILE A 783 14.74 5.92 7.11
CA ILE A 783 14.17 6.60 8.28
C ILE A 783 12.94 5.83 8.74
N TRP A 784 13.01 5.32 9.95
CA TRP A 784 11.96 4.56 10.62
C TRP A 784 10.99 5.52 11.32
N CYS A 785 9.71 5.48 10.95
CA CYS A 785 8.68 6.38 11.43
C CYS A 785 7.46 5.62 11.95
N GLY A 786 7.15 5.76 13.24
CA GLY A 786 5.97 5.17 13.87
C GLY A 786 4.73 6.06 13.74
N SER A 787 3.57 5.44 13.56
CA SER A 787 2.30 6.12 13.28
C SER A 787 1.15 5.58 14.16
N HIS A 788 0.07 6.35 14.27
CA HIS A 788 -1.09 6.01 15.11
C HIS A 788 -2.05 4.98 14.51
N ASP A 789 -2.03 4.78 13.19
CA ASP A 789 -2.72 3.71 12.44
C ASP A 789 -2.11 2.31 12.63
N HIS A 790 -1.27 2.16 13.66
CA HIS A 790 -0.59 0.92 14.03
C HIS A 790 0.48 0.47 13.02
N ASN A 791 0.98 1.36 12.15
CA ASN A 791 2.08 1.05 11.22
C ASN A 791 3.43 1.66 11.66
N LEU A 792 4.50 0.90 11.41
CA LEU A 792 5.88 1.37 11.39
C LEU A 792 6.37 1.43 9.94
N TYR A 793 6.79 2.60 9.47
CA TYR A 793 7.23 2.81 8.09
C TYR A 793 8.76 2.92 8.01
N ALA A 794 9.36 2.30 6.99
CA ALA A 794 10.76 2.47 6.60
C ALA A 794 10.84 3.30 5.31
N LEU A 795 11.28 4.55 5.43
CA LEU A 795 11.30 5.53 4.35
C LEU A 795 12.72 5.69 3.79
N ASP A 796 12.94 5.45 2.50
CA ASP A 796 14.20 5.81 1.85
C ASP A 796 14.24 7.34 1.64
N TYR A 797 15.13 8.00 2.38
CA TYR A 797 15.23 9.46 2.38
C TYR A 797 16.03 10.03 1.19
N ARG A 798 16.63 9.17 0.36
CA ARG A 798 17.36 9.53 -0.86
C ARG A 798 16.53 9.30 -2.12
N ASN A 799 15.77 8.21 -2.15
CA ASN A 799 14.92 7.80 -3.28
C ASN A 799 13.42 8.10 -3.05
N TYR A 800 13.07 8.81 -1.97
CA TYR A 800 11.74 9.37 -1.68
C TYR A 800 10.56 8.40 -1.86
N HIS A 801 10.67 7.20 -1.26
CA HIS A 801 9.57 6.24 -1.20
C HIS A 801 9.59 5.43 0.10
N CYS A 802 8.45 4.81 0.42
CA CYS A 802 8.39 3.79 1.47
C CYS A 802 8.95 2.47 0.93
N VAL A 803 9.96 1.93 1.59
CA VAL A 803 10.60 0.64 1.26
C VAL A 803 9.87 -0.51 1.94
N TYR A 804 9.36 -0.28 3.15
CA TYR A 804 8.70 -1.31 3.95
C TYR A 804 7.68 -0.69 4.92
N GLN A 805 6.50 -1.31 5.02
CA GLN A 805 5.51 -1.01 6.03
C GLN A 805 5.37 -2.23 6.92
N PHE A 806 5.74 -2.10 8.20
CA PHE A 806 5.60 -3.16 9.19
C PHE A 806 4.32 -2.89 10.03
N PRO A 807 3.25 -3.68 9.85
CA PRO A 807 2.06 -3.56 10.67
C PRO A 807 2.38 -4.02 12.10
N CYS A 808 1.96 -3.24 13.07
CA CYS A 808 2.14 -3.50 14.50
C CYS A 808 0.78 -3.73 15.16
N THR A 809 0.76 -4.56 16.20
CA THR A 809 -0.39 -4.78 17.11
C THR A 809 -0.81 -3.55 17.96
N GLY A 810 -0.49 -2.31 17.57
CA GLY A 810 -0.94 -1.09 18.25
C GLY A 810 -0.23 0.19 17.80
N SER A 811 -0.77 1.36 18.17
CA SER A 811 -0.26 2.67 17.77
C SER A 811 1.15 2.94 18.32
N ILE A 812 2.00 3.65 17.56
CA ILE A 812 3.38 3.93 17.96
C ILE A 812 3.53 5.39 18.37
N PHE A 813 3.66 5.62 19.68
CA PHE A 813 3.84 6.96 20.27
C PHE A 813 5.31 7.25 20.61
N GLY A 814 6.05 6.25 21.11
CA GLY A 814 7.48 6.36 21.41
C GLY A 814 8.35 6.27 20.17
N SER A 815 9.52 6.93 20.19
CA SER A 815 10.53 6.76 19.13
C SER A 815 11.06 5.32 19.11
N PRO A 816 11.15 4.66 17.94
CA PRO A 816 11.88 3.41 17.78
C PRO A 816 13.37 3.60 18.10
N ALA A 817 14.02 2.55 18.63
CA ALA A 817 15.43 2.56 18.99
C ALA A 817 16.21 1.51 18.19
N ILE A 818 17.34 1.91 17.59
CA ILE A 818 18.19 1.03 16.76
C ILE A 818 19.44 0.62 17.55
N ASP A 819 19.71 -0.68 17.58
CA ASP A 819 20.99 -1.27 17.96
C ASP A 819 21.79 -1.60 16.70
N GLU A 820 22.58 -0.62 16.23
CA GLU A 820 23.45 -0.74 15.06
C GLU A 820 24.46 -1.90 15.20
N ALA A 821 24.82 -2.29 16.43
CA ALA A 821 25.80 -3.36 16.68
C ALA A 821 25.21 -4.78 16.59
N ARG A 822 23.88 -4.92 16.54
CA ARG A 822 23.17 -6.20 16.41
C ARG A 822 22.26 -6.31 15.19
N ASP A 823 22.21 -5.26 14.35
CA ASP A 823 21.21 -5.12 13.28
C ASP A 823 19.77 -5.30 13.83
N MET A 824 19.43 -4.65 14.95
CA MET A 824 18.13 -4.76 15.60
C MET A 824 17.42 -3.40 15.74
N LEU A 825 16.12 -3.37 15.49
CA LEU A 825 15.22 -2.25 15.75
C LEU A 825 14.19 -2.66 16.81
N TYR A 826 13.99 -1.82 17.82
CA TYR A 826 13.02 -2.03 18.89
C TYR A 826 11.95 -0.95 18.87
N LEU A 827 10.69 -1.33 19.02
CA LEU A 827 9.53 -0.43 19.09
C LEU A 827 8.58 -0.85 20.21
N GLY A 828 7.87 0.12 20.81
CA GLY A 828 6.84 -0.13 21.81
C GLY A 828 5.51 0.52 21.41
N THR A 829 4.40 -0.21 21.58
CA THR A 829 3.06 0.25 21.18
C THR A 829 2.17 0.66 22.35
N THR A 830 1.13 1.45 22.07
CA THR A 830 0.11 1.84 23.05
C THR A 830 -0.71 0.67 23.59
N ASN A 831 -0.73 -0.47 22.89
CA ASN A 831 -1.38 -1.69 23.38
C ASN A 831 -0.47 -2.49 24.33
N GLY A 832 0.80 -2.08 24.46
CA GLY A 832 1.78 -2.66 25.39
C GLY A 832 2.71 -3.70 24.77
N ASN A 833 2.63 -3.93 23.47
CA ASN A 833 3.54 -4.85 22.80
C ASN A 833 4.90 -4.17 22.54
N LEU A 834 5.96 -4.87 22.93
CA LEU A 834 7.35 -4.51 22.66
C LEU A 834 7.89 -5.46 21.59
N THR A 835 8.12 -4.95 20.39
CA THR A 835 8.52 -5.74 19.21
C THR A 835 9.97 -5.45 18.84
N ALA A 836 10.71 -6.50 18.49
CA ALA A 836 12.10 -6.45 18.04
C ALA A 836 12.22 -7.00 16.62
N ILE A 837 12.68 -6.17 15.70
CA ILE A 837 12.78 -6.44 14.26
C ILE A 837 14.25 -6.57 13.89
N MET A 838 14.60 -7.66 13.20
CA MET A 838 15.94 -7.90 12.68
C MET A 838 16.13 -7.24 11.31
N LEU A 839 17.09 -6.32 11.25
CA LEU A 839 17.37 -5.46 10.11
C LEU A 839 18.26 -6.13 9.03
N LYS A 840 18.77 -7.34 9.29
CA LYS A 840 19.73 -8.03 8.42
C LYS A 840 19.11 -8.98 7.38
N ALA A 841 17.84 -9.34 7.55
CA ALA A 841 17.14 -10.22 6.61
C ALA A 841 16.73 -9.47 5.32
N SER A 842 16.51 -10.20 4.22
CA SER A 842 16.14 -9.64 2.92
C SER A 842 14.74 -9.01 2.90
N ALA A 843 13.88 -9.39 3.84
CA ALA A 843 12.74 -8.61 4.31
C ALA A 843 12.84 -8.49 5.83
N PHE A 844 12.44 -7.36 6.40
CA PHE A 844 12.58 -7.12 7.84
C PHE A 844 11.70 -8.07 8.65
N SER A 845 12.30 -8.87 9.54
CA SER A 845 11.62 -9.97 10.23
C SER A 845 11.55 -9.74 11.74
N VAL A 846 10.40 -10.01 12.37
CA VAL A 846 10.29 -10.03 13.84
C VAL A 846 11.22 -11.11 14.41
N ALA A 847 12.17 -10.70 15.25
CA ALA A 847 13.05 -11.62 15.98
C ALA A 847 12.41 -12.09 17.29
N TRP A 848 11.64 -11.21 17.95
CA TRP A 848 10.77 -11.51 19.07
C TRP A 848 9.76 -10.37 19.31
N GLN A 849 8.68 -10.70 20.01
CA GLN A 849 7.63 -9.78 20.44
C GLN A 849 7.21 -10.16 21.85
N LEU A 850 6.95 -9.18 22.71
CA LEU A 850 6.58 -9.40 24.10
C LEU A 850 5.36 -8.55 24.48
N GLU A 851 4.28 -9.23 24.87
CA GLU A 851 3.09 -8.59 25.45
C GLU A 851 3.38 -8.11 26.87
N LEU A 852 3.32 -6.79 27.08
CA LEU A 852 3.35 -6.17 28.40
C LEU A 852 1.98 -5.57 28.65
N LYS A 853 1.33 -5.95 29.77
CA LYS A 853 -0.10 -5.67 30.03
C LYS A 853 -0.40 -4.21 30.46
N ALA A 854 0.27 -3.25 29.84
CA ALA A 854 0.10 -1.81 30.02
C ALA A 854 0.68 -1.04 28.81
N PRO A 855 0.13 0.13 28.44
CA PRO A 855 0.64 0.92 27.31
C PRO A 855 2.10 1.35 27.43
N ILE A 856 2.80 1.41 26.29
CA ILE A 856 4.12 2.05 26.16
C ILE A 856 3.94 3.39 25.43
N PHE A 857 4.25 4.49 26.12
CA PHE A 857 4.25 5.85 25.54
C PHE A 857 5.66 6.48 25.46
N GLY A 858 6.59 6.02 26.30
CA GLY A 858 7.97 6.48 26.25
C GLY A 858 8.70 5.99 24.99
N SER A 859 9.64 6.79 24.47
CA SER A 859 10.67 6.26 23.57
C SER A 859 11.48 5.19 24.31
N LEU A 860 11.96 4.17 23.61
CA LEU A 860 12.85 3.16 24.19
C LEU A 860 14.28 3.72 24.35
N SER A 861 15.13 3.02 25.09
CA SER A 861 16.57 3.29 25.13
C SER A 861 17.37 2.01 25.30
N ILE A 862 18.64 2.03 24.88
CA ILE A 862 19.50 0.85 24.82
C ILE A 862 20.76 1.13 25.65
N SER A 863 21.13 0.20 26.55
CA SER A 863 22.37 0.29 27.34
C SER A 863 23.61 0.09 26.47
N SER A 864 24.80 0.41 27.02
CA SER A 864 26.10 0.08 26.40
C SER A 864 26.25 -1.40 26.02
N ASP A 865 25.54 -2.26 26.75
CA ASP A 865 25.67 -3.72 26.70
C ASP A 865 24.59 -4.33 25.80
N GLY A 866 23.66 -3.52 25.29
CA GLY A 866 22.54 -3.96 24.44
C GLY A 866 21.31 -4.40 25.20
N HIS A 867 21.10 -3.94 26.45
CA HIS A 867 19.84 -4.15 27.14
C HIS A 867 18.85 -3.04 26.77
N VAL A 868 17.65 -3.42 26.35
CA VAL A 868 16.57 -2.48 25.99
C VAL A 868 15.80 -2.13 27.25
N LEU A 869 15.78 -0.85 27.61
CA LEU A 869 14.97 -0.33 28.71
C LEU A 869 13.64 0.20 28.19
N CYS A 870 12.57 -0.17 28.89
CA CYS A 870 11.19 0.17 28.55
C CYS A 870 10.44 0.65 29.81
N CYS A 871 9.60 1.67 29.65
CA CYS A 871 8.76 2.22 30.71
C CYS A 871 7.28 2.17 30.32
N LEU A 872 6.45 1.70 31.24
CA LEU A 872 5.03 1.41 31.01
C LEU A 872 4.14 2.40 31.77
N VAL A 873 2.98 2.73 31.20
CA VAL A 873 2.02 3.67 31.79
C VAL A 873 1.48 3.18 33.14
N ASN A 874 1.51 1.87 33.43
CA ASN A 874 1.16 1.35 34.76
C ASN A 874 2.21 1.64 35.85
N GLY A 875 3.39 2.20 35.52
CA GLY A 875 4.51 2.42 36.44
C GLY A 875 5.50 1.25 36.55
N ASP A 876 5.47 0.26 35.65
CA ASP A 876 6.54 -0.74 35.54
C ASP A 876 7.73 -0.16 34.73
N VAL A 877 8.95 -0.40 35.21
CA VAL A 877 10.21 -0.19 34.48
C VAL A 877 10.86 -1.55 34.24
N LEU A 878 11.35 -1.76 33.02
CA LEU A 878 11.90 -3.02 32.53
C LEU A 878 13.29 -2.82 31.92
N SER A 879 14.11 -3.86 32.06
CA SER A 879 15.29 -4.08 31.23
C SER A 879 15.20 -5.46 30.59
N LEU A 880 15.42 -5.54 29.28
CA LEU A 880 15.35 -6.76 28.49
C LEU A 880 16.67 -7.03 27.78
N ASN A 881 17.08 -8.29 27.69
CA ASN A 881 18.23 -8.67 26.88
C ASN A 881 17.86 -8.74 25.38
N SER A 882 18.85 -8.92 24.52
CA SER A 882 18.65 -9.00 23.06
C SER A 882 17.78 -10.17 22.59
N LYS A 883 17.39 -11.11 23.48
CA LYS A 883 16.45 -12.22 23.22
C LYS A 883 15.03 -11.96 23.77
N GLY A 884 14.71 -10.73 24.15
CA GLY A 884 13.38 -10.36 24.69
C GLY A 884 13.11 -10.91 26.09
N SER A 885 14.10 -11.51 26.75
CA SER A 885 13.94 -11.97 28.14
C SER A 885 14.11 -10.79 29.09
N ILE A 886 13.13 -10.60 29.97
CA ILE A 886 13.20 -9.58 31.04
C ILE A 886 14.35 -9.96 31.99
N VAL A 887 15.35 -9.08 32.09
CA VAL A 887 16.48 -9.20 33.03
C VAL A 887 16.02 -8.77 34.43
N TRP A 888 15.28 -7.66 34.50
CA TRP A 888 14.64 -7.18 35.73
C TRP A 888 13.38 -6.37 35.43
N ARG A 889 12.47 -6.32 36.42
CA ARG A 889 11.23 -5.53 36.42
C ARG A 889 11.10 -4.87 37.80
N VAL A 890 10.88 -3.56 37.84
CA VAL A 890 10.68 -2.80 39.09
C VAL A 890 9.50 -1.84 38.96
N LYS A 891 8.81 -1.59 40.08
CA LYS A 891 7.62 -0.74 40.15
C LYS A 891 7.95 0.65 40.69
N THR A 892 7.51 1.71 40.01
CA THR A 892 7.49 3.08 40.55
C THR A 892 6.13 3.41 41.16
N ASP A 893 6.10 4.36 42.10
CA ASP A 893 4.90 4.76 42.86
C ASP A 893 3.88 5.59 42.03
N GLY A 894 3.82 5.43 40.71
CA GLY A 894 3.04 6.26 39.81
C GLY A 894 3.28 6.00 38.32
N PRO A 895 2.37 6.46 37.43
CA PRO A 895 2.39 6.14 36.01
C PRO A 895 3.48 6.89 35.24
N ILE A 896 4.09 6.24 34.25
CA ILE A 896 5.22 6.77 33.46
C ILE A 896 4.78 7.02 32.01
N PHE A 897 5.03 8.24 31.51
CA PHE A 897 4.80 8.63 30.11
C PHE A 897 6.10 9.00 29.38
N ALA A 898 7.18 9.22 30.14
CA ALA A 898 8.51 9.49 29.63
C ALA A 898 9.22 8.22 29.13
N GLY A 899 10.13 8.37 28.18
CA GLY A 899 11.16 7.35 27.94
C GLY A 899 12.26 7.42 29.01
N PRO A 900 12.95 6.32 29.33
CA PRO A 900 14.14 6.37 30.18
C PRO A 900 15.23 7.24 29.53
N CYS A 901 16.06 7.88 30.35
CA CYS A 901 17.25 8.59 29.90
C CYS A 901 18.50 7.80 30.30
N ILE A 902 19.31 7.41 29.31
CA ILE A 902 20.60 6.75 29.50
C ILE A 902 21.67 7.68 28.91
N SER A 903 22.72 7.98 29.67
CA SER A 903 23.83 8.81 29.21
C SER A 903 25.18 8.21 29.60
N LYS A 904 26.15 8.32 28.68
CA LYS A 904 27.54 7.88 28.90
C LYS A 904 28.22 8.69 30.01
N ALA A 905 27.68 9.86 30.35
CA ALA A 905 28.17 10.74 31.41
C ALA A 905 27.81 10.24 32.83
N LEU A 906 26.79 9.40 32.99
CA LEU A 906 26.38 8.77 34.26
C LEU A 906 26.75 7.27 34.35
N GLY A 907 27.31 6.69 33.29
CA GLY A 907 27.82 5.32 33.28
C GLY A 907 26.74 4.25 33.38
N PHE A 908 26.47 3.78 34.61
CA PHE A 908 25.64 2.60 34.90
C PHE A 908 24.21 2.93 35.34
N GLN A 909 23.81 4.20 35.29
CA GLN A 909 22.51 4.71 35.76
C GLN A 909 21.55 4.99 34.59
N ALA A 910 20.27 4.60 34.75
CA ALA A 910 19.17 5.02 33.89
C ALA A 910 18.15 5.86 34.67
N LEU A 911 17.80 7.04 34.16
CA LEU A 911 16.88 7.97 34.83
C LEU A 911 15.47 7.85 34.27
N VAL A 912 14.47 7.76 35.13
CA VAL A 912 13.05 7.63 34.74
C VAL A 912 12.19 8.63 35.51
N CYS A 913 11.37 9.39 34.79
CA CYS A 913 10.48 10.39 35.37
C CYS A 913 9.04 9.87 35.41
N SER A 914 8.41 9.92 36.59
CA SER A 914 7.01 9.49 36.79
C SER A 914 6.07 10.69 37.01
N ARG A 915 4.81 10.53 36.61
CA ARG A 915 3.78 11.57 36.71
C ARG A 915 3.36 11.87 38.16
N ASN A 916 3.82 11.08 39.13
CA ASN A 916 3.73 11.39 40.56
C ASN A 916 4.75 12.45 41.03
N GLY A 917 5.62 12.93 40.13
CA GLY A 917 6.64 13.94 40.42
C GLY A 917 7.96 13.41 40.97
N ASN A 918 8.16 12.09 40.97
CA ASN A 918 9.45 11.49 41.31
C ASN A 918 10.27 11.21 40.05
N VAL A 919 11.58 11.47 40.14
CA VAL A 919 12.62 10.98 39.25
C VAL A 919 13.35 9.86 39.99
N TYR A 920 13.48 8.70 39.35
CA TYR A 920 14.15 7.52 39.88
C TYR A 920 15.42 7.26 39.06
N SER A 921 16.51 6.89 39.73
CA SER A 921 17.70 6.33 39.07
C SER A 921 17.77 4.83 39.31
N PHE A 922 17.97 4.07 38.22
CA PHE A 922 18.05 2.62 38.22
C PHE A 922 19.45 2.13 37.81
N GLU A 923 19.99 1.16 38.55
CA GLU A 923 21.16 0.39 38.17
C GLU A 923 20.86 -0.46 36.92
N LEU A 924 21.53 -0.18 35.78
CA LEU A 924 21.25 -0.81 34.48
C LEU A 924 21.28 -2.35 34.50
N GLU A 925 22.18 -2.95 35.28
CA GLU A 925 22.35 -4.41 35.39
C GLU A 925 21.24 -5.11 36.18
N LYS A 926 20.82 -4.53 37.32
CA LYS A 926 20.06 -5.24 38.37
C LYS A 926 18.72 -4.59 38.72
N GLY A 927 18.44 -3.40 38.19
CA GLY A 927 17.21 -2.64 38.42
C GLY A 927 17.08 -2.04 39.82
N ARG A 928 18.15 -2.03 40.64
CA ARG A 928 18.10 -1.41 41.97
C ARG A 928 17.87 0.09 41.81
N ILE A 929 16.95 0.65 42.60
CA ILE A 929 16.80 2.09 42.72
C ILE A 929 18.01 2.61 43.51
N LEU A 930 18.84 3.43 42.86
CA LEU A 930 20.03 4.03 43.44
C LEU A 930 19.68 5.27 44.25
N TRP A 931 18.76 6.08 43.72
CA TRP A 931 18.21 7.25 44.38
C TRP A 931 16.84 7.62 43.79
N LYS A 932 16.08 8.44 44.53
CA LYS A 932 14.76 8.95 44.17
C LYS A 932 14.65 10.41 44.59
N TYR A 933 14.35 11.30 43.64
CA TYR A 933 14.18 12.74 43.91
C TYR A 933 12.77 13.20 43.54
N ASN A 934 12.12 14.02 44.39
CA ASN A 934 10.79 14.55 44.11
C ASN A 934 10.83 16.04 43.73
N VAL A 935 10.26 16.41 42.57
CA VAL A 935 10.27 17.79 42.06
C VAL A 935 9.06 18.64 42.52
N GLY A 936 8.19 18.07 43.38
CA GLY A 936 7.02 18.75 43.92
C GLY A 936 5.92 19.03 42.89
N GLY A 937 5.88 18.30 41.76
CA GLY A 937 4.88 18.45 40.70
C GLY A 937 4.99 17.34 39.66
N PRO A 938 3.92 17.06 38.87
CA PRO A 938 3.93 15.97 37.89
C PRO A 938 5.02 16.15 36.83
N ILE A 939 5.50 15.04 36.27
CA ILE A 939 6.44 15.01 35.14
C ILE A 939 5.86 14.11 34.03
N THR A 940 5.95 14.56 32.79
CA THR A 940 5.52 13.83 31.58
C THR A 940 6.62 13.69 30.52
N SER A 941 7.62 14.56 30.57
CA SER A 941 8.82 14.56 29.72
C SER A 941 9.93 13.66 30.25
N SER A 942 10.86 13.26 29.38
CA SER A 942 12.11 12.60 29.79
C SER A 942 13.09 13.60 30.39
N ALA A 943 13.90 13.16 31.36
CA ALA A 943 15.08 13.90 31.80
C ALA A 943 16.14 13.96 30.69
N PHE A 944 17.05 14.94 30.77
CA PHE A 944 18.20 15.08 29.88
C PHE A 944 19.49 15.27 30.69
N VAL A 945 20.61 14.69 30.25
CA VAL A 945 21.92 14.82 30.91
C VAL A 945 22.89 15.59 30.01
N ASP A 946 23.50 16.66 30.52
CA ASP A 946 24.52 17.40 29.77
C ASP A 946 25.85 16.62 29.76
N GLU A 947 26.15 15.92 28.66
CA GLU A 947 27.40 15.16 28.51
C GLU A 947 28.64 16.07 28.37
N ASN A 948 28.45 17.37 28.12
CA ASN A 948 29.53 18.32 27.86
C ASN A 948 30.00 19.06 29.12
N ILE A 949 29.24 19.02 30.22
CA ILE A 949 29.62 19.60 31.51
C ILE A 949 30.06 18.52 32.49
N LYS A 950 31.15 18.79 33.21
CA LYS A 950 31.61 18.04 34.38
C LYS A 950 31.80 19.02 35.52
N LEU A 951 31.04 18.84 36.60
CA LEU A 951 31.23 19.63 37.81
C LEU A 951 32.23 18.91 38.72
N ILE A 952 33.12 19.70 39.33
CA ILE A 952 34.13 19.24 40.29
C ILE A 952 33.92 20.04 41.57
N SER A 953 33.34 19.39 42.57
CA SER A 953 33.08 19.93 43.92
C SER A 953 34.27 19.70 44.86
N ASP A 954 34.90 18.53 44.77
CA ASP A 954 36.14 18.14 45.44
C ASP A 954 36.92 17.15 44.54
N PRO A 955 38.24 17.29 44.33
CA PRO A 955 39.03 16.38 43.48
C PRO A 955 39.17 14.95 44.02
N SER A 956 38.72 14.66 45.24
CA SER A 956 38.61 13.31 45.82
C SER A 956 37.25 12.65 45.62
N VAL A 957 36.23 13.39 45.15
CA VAL A 957 34.85 12.92 44.99
C VAL A 957 34.56 12.56 43.52
N PRO A 958 33.80 11.48 43.23
CA PRO A 958 33.40 11.12 41.86
C PRO A 958 32.56 12.24 41.21
N SER A 959 33.05 12.73 40.07
CA SER A 959 32.56 13.96 39.42
C SER A 959 31.06 13.96 39.10
N GLU A 960 30.46 15.14 39.18
CA GLU A 960 29.01 15.31 39.11
C GLU A 960 28.54 15.75 37.72
N ARG A 961 27.26 15.45 37.42
CA ARG A 961 26.56 15.86 36.19
C ARG A 961 25.37 16.75 36.49
N LEU A 962 25.04 17.59 35.52
CA LEU A 962 23.77 18.32 35.50
C LEU A 962 22.72 17.49 34.74
N VAL A 963 21.60 17.25 35.42
CA VAL A 963 20.42 16.58 34.89
C VAL A 963 19.27 17.57 34.84
N CYS A 964 18.77 17.85 33.63
CA CYS A 964 17.63 18.73 33.40
C CYS A 964 16.32 17.94 33.38
N ILE A 965 15.36 18.38 34.20
CA ILE A 965 14.01 17.83 34.31
C ILE A 965 13.01 18.98 34.17
N CYS A 966 11.92 18.74 33.43
CA CYS A 966 10.80 19.66 33.33
C CYS A 966 9.57 19.04 34.01
N SER A 967 9.00 19.71 35.00
CA SER A 967 7.66 19.38 35.48
C SER A 967 6.64 19.81 34.42
N SER A 968 5.57 19.03 34.28
CA SER A 968 4.41 19.41 33.46
C SER A 968 3.84 20.77 33.86
N SER A 969 4.04 21.21 35.12
CA SER A 969 3.66 22.53 35.65
C SER A 969 4.57 23.71 35.25
N GLY A 970 5.33 23.60 34.17
CA GLY A 970 6.18 24.69 33.62
C GLY A 970 7.53 24.88 34.29
N ARG A 971 7.85 24.08 35.33
CA ARG A 971 9.05 24.27 36.16
C ARG A 971 10.23 23.47 35.64
N ILE A 972 11.34 24.13 35.37
CA ILE A 972 12.58 23.55 34.85
C ILE A 972 13.59 23.49 35.98
N ILE A 973 14.09 22.30 36.27
CA ILE A 973 14.91 22.00 37.44
C ILE A 973 16.19 21.31 36.97
N LEU A 974 17.33 21.81 37.44
CA LEU A 974 18.61 21.12 37.35
C LEU A 974 18.92 20.39 38.65
N LEU A 975 19.17 19.09 38.55
CA LEU A 975 19.77 18.29 39.61
C LEU A 975 21.27 18.11 39.35
N GLN A 976 22.04 18.16 40.43
CA GLN A 976 23.46 17.80 40.49
C GLN A 976 23.52 16.35 40.97
N VAL A 977 24.05 15.45 40.14
CA VAL A 977 24.05 13.99 40.38
C VAL A 977 25.49 13.48 40.39
N SER A 978 25.91 12.83 41.48
CA SER A 978 27.22 12.20 41.57
C SER A 978 27.31 10.91 40.75
N CYS A 979 28.48 10.65 40.17
CA CYS A 979 28.77 9.42 39.41
C CYS A 979 29.40 8.30 40.26
N ALA A 980 29.21 8.30 41.58
CA ALA A 980 29.77 7.30 42.50
C ALA A 980 29.46 5.86 42.09
N THR A 981 30.43 4.95 42.24
CA THR A 981 30.35 3.54 41.84
C THR A 981 29.65 2.68 42.90
N ALA A 982 28.89 1.68 42.44
CA ALA A 982 28.00 0.84 43.28
C ALA A 982 28.67 -0.13 44.27
N GLU A 983 29.94 0.09 44.63
CA GLU A 983 30.62 -0.63 45.73
C GLU A 983 30.45 0.09 47.08
N ASP A 984 30.26 1.40 47.08
CA ASP A 984 30.01 2.20 48.29
C ASP A 984 28.51 2.24 48.63
N ASN A 985 28.16 1.82 49.86
CA ASN A 985 26.76 1.75 50.33
C ASN A 985 26.21 3.12 50.79
N ILE A 986 26.49 4.19 50.03
CA ILE A 986 26.02 5.56 50.34
C ILE A 986 24.63 5.75 49.73
N ALA A 987 23.60 5.60 50.58
CA ALA A 987 22.21 5.87 50.22
C ALA A 987 21.89 7.37 50.28
N GLU A 988 21.02 7.82 49.38
CA GLU A 988 20.33 9.12 49.34
C GLU A 988 21.18 10.40 49.19
N GLU A 989 22.40 10.49 49.73
CA GLU A 989 23.21 11.74 49.74
C GLU A 989 23.83 12.15 48.38
N GLY A 990 23.60 11.39 47.32
CA GLY A 990 24.26 11.58 46.00
C GLY A 990 23.61 12.58 45.03
N VAL A 991 22.50 13.24 45.40
CA VAL A 991 21.73 14.13 44.50
C VAL A 991 21.19 15.38 45.18
N GLU A 992 21.53 16.55 44.64
CA GLU A 992 21.01 17.85 45.09
C GLU A 992 20.30 18.65 43.97
N LYS A 993 19.49 19.64 44.36
CA LYS A 993 18.91 20.62 43.42
C LYS A 993 19.86 21.79 43.21
N PHE A 994 20.44 21.85 42.02
CA PHE A 994 21.42 22.87 41.62
C PHE A 994 20.79 24.22 41.31
N ALA A 995 19.72 24.23 40.52
CA ALA A 995 19.03 25.46 40.08
C ALA A 995 17.59 25.15 39.61
N GLU A 996 16.73 26.17 39.56
CA GLU A 996 15.37 26.06 39.00
C GLU A 996 14.89 27.38 38.37
N ILE A 997 13.91 27.30 37.47
CA ILE A 997 13.17 28.43 36.90
C ILE A 997 11.76 28.00 36.49
N ASP A 998 10.78 28.87 36.68
CA ASP A 998 9.38 28.61 36.34
C ASP A 998 9.00 29.33 35.03
N LEU A 999 8.40 28.61 34.07
CA LEU A 999 7.79 29.18 32.86
C LEU A 999 6.31 29.52 33.08
N GLN A 1000 5.72 30.27 32.13
CA GLN A 1000 4.34 30.77 32.25
C GLN A 1000 3.25 29.77 31.81
N GLY A 1001 3.62 28.61 31.26
CA GLY A 1001 2.71 27.58 30.79
C GLY A 1001 3.23 26.16 31.03
N ASP A 1002 2.37 25.17 30.81
CA ASP A 1002 2.73 23.77 30.97
C ASP A 1002 3.86 23.33 30.01
N VAL A 1003 4.65 22.33 30.40
CA VAL A 1003 5.76 21.80 29.59
C VAL A 1003 5.61 20.28 29.40
N PHE A 1004 5.28 19.88 28.17
CA PHE A 1004 5.26 18.48 27.74
C PHE A 1004 6.47 18.11 26.88
N SER A 1005 7.09 19.10 26.23
CA SER A 1005 8.42 18.99 25.60
C SER A 1005 9.43 18.39 26.57
N SER A 1006 10.27 17.49 26.08
CA SER A 1006 11.49 17.11 26.82
C SER A 1006 12.58 18.16 26.57
N PRO A 1007 13.37 18.55 27.58
CA PRO A 1007 14.46 19.49 27.40
C PRO A 1007 15.59 18.84 26.59
N VAL A 1008 16.36 19.66 25.87
CA VAL A 1008 17.67 19.28 25.33
C VAL A 1008 18.70 20.25 25.89
N MET A 1009 19.70 19.72 26.61
CA MET A 1009 20.72 20.52 27.30
C MET A 1009 22.11 20.25 26.73
N VAL A 1010 22.81 21.30 26.26
CA VAL A 1010 24.12 21.14 25.60
C VAL A 1010 25.07 22.26 26.03
N GLY A 1011 26.11 21.92 26.79
CA GLY A 1011 27.12 22.88 27.24
C GLY A 1011 26.51 24.07 28.01
N GLY A 1012 25.63 23.78 28.96
CA GLY A 1012 25.03 24.79 29.84
C GLY A 1012 23.91 25.64 29.22
N ARG A 1013 23.41 25.29 28.03
CA ARG A 1013 22.16 25.85 27.48
C ARG A 1013 21.08 24.78 27.40
N ILE A 1014 19.88 25.11 27.85
CA ILE A 1014 18.67 24.28 27.86
C ILE A 1014 17.71 24.84 26.81
N PHE A 1015 17.22 23.98 25.93
CA PHE A 1015 16.18 24.30 24.94
C PHE A 1015 14.93 23.47 25.23
N VAL A 1016 13.76 24.11 25.23
CA VAL A 1016 12.48 23.46 25.57
C VAL A 1016 11.28 24.20 24.96
N GLY A 1017 10.28 23.45 24.50
CA GLY A 1017 8.97 23.98 24.09
C GLY A 1017 8.00 24.11 25.27
N CYS A 1018 7.19 25.16 25.29
CA CYS A 1018 6.19 25.43 26.32
C CYS A 1018 4.80 25.67 25.72
N ARG A 1019 3.76 25.45 26.53
CA ARG A 1019 2.36 25.81 26.22
C ARG A 1019 2.00 27.27 26.54
N ASP A 1020 3.01 28.13 26.76
CA ASP A 1020 2.85 29.59 26.66
C ASP A 1020 3.01 30.12 25.21
N ASP A 1021 3.14 29.20 24.25
CA ASP A 1021 3.36 29.40 22.80
C ASP A 1021 4.81 29.70 22.37
N TYR A 1022 5.82 29.38 23.19
CA TYR A 1022 7.24 29.65 22.89
C TYR A 1022 8.18 28.43 22.91
N LEU A 1023 9.25 28.51 22.12
CA LEU A 1023 10.54 27.85 22.35
C LEU A 1023 11.39 28.76 23.23
N HIS A 1024 11.92 28.24 24.35
CA HIS A 1024 12.82 28.96 25.25
C HIS A 1024 14.28 28.51 25.09
N CYS A 1025 15.21 29.45 25.26
CA CYS A 1025 16.63 29.19 25.48
C CYS A 1025 17.05 29.73 26.84
N ILE A 1026 17.39 28.82 27.75
CA ILE A 1026 17.77 29.13 29.13
C ILE A 1026 19.23 28.73 29.33
N VAL A 1027 20.00 29.53 30.07
CA VAL A 1027 21.41 29.30 30.35
C VAL A 1027 21.66 29.08 31.82
N VAL A 1028 22.64 28.23 32.12
CA VAL A 1028 23.19 28.02 33.47
C VAL A 1028 24.27 29.06 33.76
N GLU A 1029 24.15 29.77 34.88
CA GLU A 1029 25.10 30.81 35.29
C GLU A 1029 25.73 30.47 36.65
N ASP A 1030 27.04 30.72 36.76
CA ASP A 1030 27.82 30.57 38.00
C ASP A 1030 27.72 31.86 38.83
N LEU A 1031 27.26 31.73 40.08
CA LEU A 1031 27.15 32.83 41.03
C LEU A 1031 28.53 33.20 41.62
N LYS A 1032 29.36 33.88 40.83
CA LYS A 1032 30.63 34.45 41.30
C LYS A 1032 30.48 35.89 41.81
N HIS A 1033 30.58 36.00 43.15
CA HIS A 1033 30.87 37.21 43.92
C HIS A 1033 30.04 38.46 43.62
N SER A 1034 28.87 38.55 44.24
CA SER A 1034 28.45 39.79 44.89
C SER A 1034 29.35 40.01 46.14
N GLY A 1035 30.47 40.69 45.96
CA GLY A 1035 31.40 41.10 47.00
C GLY A 1035 31.67 42.60 46.90
#